data_AF-A0AA86SRX4-F1
#
_entry.id   AF-A0AA86SRX4-F1
#
_cell.length_a   1.000
_cell.length_b   1.000
_cell.length_c   1.000
_cell.angle_alpha   90.00
_cell.angle_beta   90.00
_cell.angle_gamma   90.00
#
_symmetry.space_group_name_H-M   'P 1'
#
loop_
_entity.id
_entity.type
_entity.pdbx_description
1 polymer ?
#
loop_
_entity_poly.entity_id
_entity_poly.type
_entity_poly.pdbx_seq_one_letter_code
_entity_poly.pdbx_strand_id
1 'polypeptide(L)'
;MAIEDSSSPNGLRLVIKDYPYAVDGLEIWNAIKTWVHDYVSLYYITDDAIKKDLELQAWWKEVVEKGHADLKDKPWWPKLHTREELIQSCSTIIWIASAFHAAVNFGQYPYGGFILNRPTISRRLIPEKGTPEYEEMANNAQKAYLRTITPKYQALVDLSVIEILSRHASDEVYLGQRDNPNWSSNPRAIEAFKKFGNSLAEIETRISERNNDPNLKNRTGPAQLPYTLLLPTSETGLTFRGIPNIAEDIENQVRYIKMFTRLRRLWSRSHKVKGTVVLMKKNVFDFNNITSVSGIIGTGIDIVGSAVDGISAITGSSVSIQLISATKADSNGNGIVGRKAYLEGIITSTPTLGVEQSAFDVQFKWDADMGIPGAFIIRNNMQVEFFLVSLTLEDIPNKGTIHFACNSWVYNHKDYEDDRIFFANEAYITSKTPGPLMTYREAELKSLRGNGRGKRKEWDRIYDYDVYNDLGNPDCGKNLARPVLGGSTTYPYPRRGRTGRKPTKKDPKCEKPGKVYVPRDENFGHLKSSDFLSFAIKALSRNVLPLLKSLFDLNFTPNEFGSFEDVRELCEGGLRLPTDILSQISPLPVLKEIFRTDGEINVLKFSIPHLIKAVNKSAWMTDEEFAREMLAGVNPCVIRCLQEFPPQSKLDPSVYGDQTSKMTEQHLEINLEGLTAIEGQRLFILDHHDLFMQFLGRLNASKSTKAYATRTILFLKDDGTLKPLAIELSLPHSGGQKLGAHSKVILPASEGVEGTIWLLAKAYVVVNDSCYHQLISHWLNTHAVIEPFIIATNRNLSVLHPVYKLLFPHYRDTMNINALARQSLINADGIIEQSFLGEKYVMEISSAAYKDWVFPDQALPDDLIKR
;
A
#
# COMPACT_ATOMS: atom_id res chain seq x y z
N MET A 1 7.95 -24.33 2.50
CA MET A 1 6.98 -24.21 1.40
C MET A 1 7.65 -24.46 0.05
N ALA A 2 8.93 -24.14 -0.09
CA ALA A 2 9.76 -24.48 -1.24
C ALA A 2 11.12 -25.04 -0.79
N ILE A 3 11.80 -25.75 -1.67
CA ILE A 3 13.22 -26.09 -1.52
C ILE A 3 14.00 -25.59 -2.72
N GLU A 4 15.28 -25.28 -2.53
CA GLU A 4 16.19 -24.92 -3.62
C GLU A 4 16.34 -26.10 -4.60
N ASP A 5 16.18 -25.80 -5.89
CA ASP A 5 16.34 -26.76 -6.97
C ASP A 5 16.70 -26.02 -8.26
N SER A 6 17.98 -26.06 -8.61
CA SER A 6 18.51 -25.40 -9.82
C SER A 6 17.94 -25.96 -11.14
N SER A 7 17.31 -27.16 -11.10
CA SER A 7 16.65 -27.73 -12.27
C SER A 7 15.19 -27.28 -12.43
N SER A 8 14.60 -26.71 -11.38
CA SER A 8 13.24 -26.19 -11.38
C SER A 8 13.16 -24.76 -11.94
N PRO A 9 12.03 -24.37 -12.57
CA PRO A 9 11.80 -22.98 -12.96
C PRO A 9 11.98 -22.03 -11.77
N ASN A 10 12.65 -20.90 -12.00
CA ASN A 10 12.96 -19.90 -10.96
C ASN A 10 13.87 -20.41 -9.82
N GLY A 11 14.49 -21.58 -9.96
CA GLY A 11 15.45 -22.14 -9.00
C GLY A 11 14.83 -22.75 -7.74
N LEU A 12 13.50 -22.90 -7.68
CA LEU A 12 12.78 -23.45 -6.53
C LEU A 12 11.79 -24.53 -6.93
N ARG A 13 11.72 -25.58 -6.11
CA ARG A 13 10.68 -26.60 -6.17
C ARG A 13 9.68 -26.39 -5.05
N LEU A 14 8.43 -26.07 -5.41
CA LEU A 14 7.33 -25.92 -4.44
C LEU A 14 6.90 -27.27 -3.87
N VAL A 15 6.62 -27.31 -2.57
CA VAL A 15 6.04 -28.49 -1.89
C VAL A 15 4.58 -28.69 -2.33
N ILE A 16 3.81 -27.61 -2.39
CA ILE A 16 2.46 -27.58 -2.97
C ILE A 16 2.58 -27.08 -4.41
N LYS A 17 2.38 -27.97 -5.39
CA LYS A 17 2.51 -27.63 -6.82
C LYS A 17 1.50 -26.57 -7.26
N ASP A 18 0.25 -26.73 -6.83
CA ASP A 18 -0.82 -25.78 -7.12
C ASP A 18 -1.00 -24.80 -5.96
N TYR A 19 -0.01 -23.94 -5.75
CA TYR A 19 -0.06 -22.84 -4.79
C TYR A 19 -0.09 -21.51 -5.57
N PRO A 20 -1.28 -20.98 -5.92
CA PRO A 20 -1.40 -19.88 -6.88
C PRO A 20 -0.55 -18.65 -6.56
N TYR A 21 -0.55 -18.17 -5.31
CA TYR A 21 0.29 -17.06 -4.88
C TYR A 21 1.79 -17.30 -5.11
N ALA A 22 2.29 -18.49 -4.79
CA ALA A 22 3.71 -18.83 -4.95
C ALA A 22 4.09 -19.03 -6.43
N VAL A 23 3.28 -19.77 -7.19
CA VAL A 23 3.55 -20.07 -8.60
C VAL A 23 3.57 -18.80 -9.43
N ASP A 24 2.52 -17.98 -9.29
CA ASP A 24 2.38 -16.75 -10.08
C ASP A 24 3.36 -15.68 -9.59
N GLY A 25 3.53 -15.58 -8.28
CA GLY A 25 4.46 -14.65 -7.66
C GLY A 25 5.91 -14.90 -8.06
N LEU A 26 6.36 -16.16 -8.18
CA LEU A 26 7.74 -16.48 -8.56
C LEU A 26 8.06 -16.06 -10.01
N GLU A 27 7.09 -16.17 -10.93
CA GLU A 27 7.26 -15.65 -12.29
C GLU A 27 7.40 -14.13 -12.31
N ILE A 28 6.57 -13.42 -11.53
CA ILE A 28 6.63 -11.95 -11.41
C ILE A 28 7.92 -11.51 -10.72
N TRP A 29 8.31 -12.18 -9.64
CA TRP A 29 9.58 -11.94 -8.94
C TRP A 29 10.76 -12.07 -9.90
N ASN A 30 10.81 -13.13 -10.70
CA ASN A 30 11.88 -13.34 -11.67
C ASN A 30 11.90 -12.26 -12.76
N ALA A 31 10.73 -11.82 -13.23
CA ALA A 31 10.62 -10.70 -14.16
C ALA A 31 11.13 -9.39 -13.54
N ILE A 32 10.77 -9.10 -12.29
CA ILE A 32 11.28 -7.94 -11.53
C ILE A 32 12.80 -8.04 -11.38
N LYS A 33 13.32 -9.17 -10.91
CA LYS A 33 14.77 -9.34 -10.68
C LYS A 33 15.56 -9.22 -11.98
N THR A 34 15.05 -9.77 -13.08
CA THR A 34 15.65 -9.63 -14.42
C THR A 34 15.66 -8.17 -14.87
N TRP A 35 14.54 -7.44 -14.70
CA TRP A 35 14.45 -6.01 -15.00
C TRP A 35 15.48 -5.20 -14.21
N VAL A 36 15.54 -5.42 -12.89
CA VAL A 36 16.48 -4.74 -11.99
C VAL A 36 17.92 -5.06 -12.39
N HIS A 37 18.23 -6.34 -12.66
CA HIS A 37 19.55 -6.76 -13.12
C HIS A 37 19.95 -6.05 -14.42
N ASP A 38 19.09 -6.10 -15.44
CA ASP A 38 19.35 -5.50 -16.75
C ASP A 38 19.56 -3.99 -16.63
N TYR A 39 18.78 -3.29 -15.79
CA TYR A 39 18.90 -1.86 -15.55
C TYR A 39 20.14 -1.48 -14.73
N VAL A 40 20.36 -2.11 -13.57
CA VAL A 40 21.49 -1.83 -12.66
C VAL A 40 22.82 -2.07 -13.36
N SER A 41 22.91 -3.12 -14.19
CA SER A 41 24.11 -3.46 -14.96
C SER A 41 24.50 -2.40 -16.00
N LEU A 42 23.59 -1.51 -16.40
CA LEU A 42 23.93 -0.37 -17.28
C LEU A 42 24.79 0.68 -16.58
N TYR A 43 24.64 0.82 -15.27
CA TYR A 43 25.25 1.90 -14.48
C TYR A 43 26.38 1.40 -13.57
N TYR A 44 26.30 0.15 -13.10
CA TYR A 44 27.27 -0.46 -12.21
C TYR A 44 27.94 -1.66 -12.87
N ILE A 45 29.14 -1.42 -13.44
CA ILE A 45 29.91 -2.45 -14.15
C ILE A 45 30.62 -3.38 -13.15
N THR A 46 31.10 -2.84 -12.02
CA THR A 46 31.86 -3.56 -10.99
C THR A 46 31.31 -3.29 -9.59
N ASP A 47 31.57 -4.20 -8.65
CA ASP A 47 31.24 -4.02 -7.23
C ASP A 47 31.96 -2.81 -6.61
N ASP A 48 33.15 -2.47 -7.12
CA ASP A 48 33.88 -1.28 -6.69
C ASP A 48 33.11 0.02 -7.00
N ALA A 49 32.34 0.07 -8.10
CA ALA A 49 31.49 1.21 -8.41
C ALA A 49 30.35 1.39 -7.39
N ILE A 50 29.83 0.29 -6.82
CA ILE A 50 28.81 0.29 -5.76
C ILE A 50 29.39 0.89 -4.47
N LYS A 51 30.59 0.43 -4.08
CA LYS A 51 31.28 0.89 -2.86
C LYS A 51 31.68 2.36 -2.93
N LYS A 52 32.01 2.85 -4.13
CA LYS A 52 32.45 4.24 -4.35
C LYS A 52 31.31 5.23 -4.56
N ASP A 53 30.07 4.79 -4.78
CA ASP A 53 28.93 5.70 -4.88
C ASP A 53 28.45 6.13 -3.49
N LEU A 54 28.88 7.32 -3.07
CA LEU A 54 28.60 7.86 -1.74
C LEU A 54 27.10 8.11 -1.50
N GLU A 55 26.33 8.47 -2.54
CA GLU A 55 24.87 8.64 -2.40
C GLU A 55 24.20 7.30 -2.14
N LEU A 56 24.59 6.25 -2.87
CA LEU A 56 24.06 4.90 -2.68
C LEU A 56 24.40 4.35 -1.29
N GLN A 57 25.64 4.52 -0.84
CA GLN A 57 26.07 4.07 0.48
C GLN A 57 25.38 4.85 1.61
N ALA A 58 25.20 6.17 1.44
CA ALA A 58 24.46 7.00 2.40
C ALA A 58 22.97 6.63 2.46
N TRP A 59 22.35 6.39 1.30
CA TRP A 59 20.97 5.93 1.19
C TRP A 59 20.72 4.67 2.00
N TRP A 60 21.52 3.63 1.76
CA TRP A 60 21.34 2.35 2.43
C TRP A 60 21.63 2.43 3.93
N LYS A 61 22.69 3.16 4.30
CA LYS A 61 23.00 3.43 5.70
C LYS A 61 21.85 4.13 6.41
N GLU A 62 21.22 5.11 5.77
CA GLU A 62 20.12 5.86 6.36
C GLU A 62 18.83 5.02 6.48
N VAL A 63 18.53 4.16 5.50
CA VAL A 63 17.46 3.14 5.60
C VAL A 63 17.64 2.31 6.87
N VAL A 64 18.83 1.75 7.09
CA VAL A 64 19.10 0.84 8.21
C VAL A 64 19.16 1.60 9.55
N GLU A 65 19.95 2.67 9.64
CA GLU A 65 20.27 3.33 10.91
C GLU A 65 19.22 4.35 11.37
N LYS A 66 18.43 4.90 10.45
CA LYS A 66 17.39 5.91 10.75
C LYS A 66 16.00 5.38 10.46
N GLY A 67 15.78 4.84 9.27
CA GLY A 67 14.49 4.31 8.83
C GLY A 67 14.00 3.12 9.66
N HIS A 68 14.86 2.12 9.82
CA HIS A 68 14.64 0.90 10.60
C HIS A 68 15.53 0.85 11.85
N ALA A 69 15.73 2.01 12.50
CA ALA A 69 16.72 2.20 13.56
C ALA A 69 16.64 1.19 14.72
N ASP A 70 15.47 0.63 15.01
CA ASP A 70 15.28 -0.34 16.09
C ASP A 70 15.75 -1.76 15.74
N LEU A 71 16.01 -2.03 14.45
CA LEU A 71 16.57 -3.28 13.92
C LEU A 71 17.94 -3.06 13.27
N LYS A 72 18.56 -1.88 13.41
CA LYS A 72 19.82 -1.52 12.72
C LYS A 72 21.00 -2.46 13.02
N ASP A 73 21.02 -3.04 14.21
CA ASP A 73 22.12 -3.89 14.70
C ASP A 73 21.93 -5.37 14.31
N LYS A 74 20.86 -5.70 13.57
CA LYS A 74 20.61 -7.06 13.12
C LYS A 74 21.62 -7.45 12.03
N PRO A 75 22.21 -8.66 12.08
CA PRO A 75 23.30 -9.05 11.19
C PRO A 75 22.84 -9.34 9.76
N TRP A 76 21.55 -9.57 9.55
CA TRP A 76 20.97 -9.94 8.25
C TRP A 76 20.82 -8.77 7.28
N TRP A 77 21.08 -7.53 7.69
CA TRP A 77 21.09 -6.40 6.75
C TRP A 77 22.21 -6.59 5.70
N PRO A 78 21.88 -6.59 4.40
CA PRO A 78 22.88 -6.54 3.33
C PRO A 78 23.87 -5.41 3.55
N LYS A 79 25.14 -5.61 3.21
CA LYS A 79 26.15 -4.54 3.30
C LYS A 79 26.10 -3.59 2.11
N LEU A 80 25.45 -4.02 1.03
CA LEU A 80 25.30 -3.28 -0.22
C LEU A 80 26.67 -2.90 -0.81
N HIS A 81 27.59 -3.87 -0.82
CA HIS A 81 28.95 -3.76 -1.32
C HIS A 81 29.12 -4.36 -2.72
N THR A 82 28.18 -5.18 -3.16
CA THR A 82 28.19 -5.87 -4.44
C THR A 82 26.99 -5.49 -5.29
N ARG A 83 27.11 -5.69 -6.60
CA ARG A 83 26.00 -5.48 -7.52
C ARG A 83 24.84 -6.42 -7.24
N GLU A 84 25.10 -7.68 -6.86
CA GLU A 84 24.04 -8.64 -6.55
C GLU A 84 23.25 -8.23 -5.30
N GLU A 85 23.91 -7.73 -4.25
CA GLU A 85 23.21 -7.19 -3.07
C GLU A 85 22.29 -6.01 -3.44
N LEU A 86 22.72 -5.14 -4.37
CA LEU A 86 21.89 -4.04 -4.86
C LEU A 86 20.69 -4.56 -5.66
N ILE A 87 20.92 -5.53 -6.56
CA ILE A 87 19.86 -6.13 -7.37
C ILE A 87 18.83 -6.80 -6.46
N GLN A 88 19.27 -7.61 -5.49
CA GLN A 88 18.38 -8.29 -4.55
C GLN A 88 17.61 -7.30 -3.69
N SER A 89 18.28 -6.27 -3.15
CA SER A 89 17.63 -5.24 -2.31
C SER A 89 16.59 -4.45 -3.09
N CYS A 90 16.92 -3.97 -4.30
CA CYS A 90 15.96 -3.26 -5.15
C CYS A 90 14.80 -4.16 -5.60
N SER A 91 15.05 -5.42 -5.95
CA SER A 91 13.99 -6.37 -6.34
C SER A 91 13.03 -6.64 -5.18
N THR A 92 13.57 -6.77 -3.95
CA THR A 92 12.78 -6.95 -2.73
C THR A 92 11.89 -5.75 -2.46
N ILE A 93 12.44 -4.53 -2.55
CA ILE A 93 11.66 -3.29 -2.36
C ILE A 93 10.54 -3.20 -3.40
N ILE A 94 10.83 -3.47 -4.67
CA ILE A 94 9.83 -3.42 -5.75
C ILE A 94 8.75 -4.48 -5.53
N TRP A 95 9.13 -5.71 -5.15
CA TRP A 95 8.19 -6.79 -4.84
C TRP A 95 7.22 -6.42 -3.71
N ILE A 96 7.74 -5.91 -2.59
CA ILE A 96 6.93 -5.49 -1.45
C ILE A 96 5.93 -4.41 -1.87
N ALA A 97 6.42 -3.37 -2.56
CA ALA A 97 5.60 -2.22 -2.94
C ALA A 97 4.57 -2.54 -4.04
N SER A 98 4.80 -3.55 -4.88
CA SER A 98 3.93 -3.88 -6.01
C SER A 98 3.18 -5.19 -5.80
N ALA A 99 3.75 -6.32 -6.22
CA ALA A 99 3.07 -7.61 -6.31
C ALA A 99 2.68 -8.17 -4.94
N PHE A 100 3.50 -7.99 -3.89
CA PHE A 100 3.11 -8.42 -2.55
C PHE A 100 1.94 -7.60 -2.02
N HIS A 101 2.02 -6.26 -2.13
CA HIS A 101 0.92 -5.37 -1.77
C HIS A 101 -0.36 -5.72 -2.54
N ALA A 102 -0.29 -5.96 -3.85
CA ALA A 102 -1.45 -6.38 -4.64
C ALA A 102 -2.09 -7.66 -4.11
N ALA A 103 -1.28 -8.67 -3.77
CA ALA A 103 -1.72 -9.96 -3.26
C ALA A 103 -2.43 -9.88 -1.90
N VAL A 104 -2.20 -8.82 -1.11
CA VAL A 104 -2.84 -8.62 0.21
C VAL A 104 -3.81 -7.45 0.26
N ASN A 105 -3.90 -6.61 -0.77
CA ASN A 105 -4.79 -5.45 -0.82
C ASN A 105 -6.08 -5.74 -1.61
N PHE A 106 -5.99 -6.14 -2.88
CA PHE A 106 -7.16 -6.20 -3.78
C PHE A 106 -8.10 -7.39 -3.51
N GLY A 107 -7.69 -8.32 -2.64
CA GLY A 107 -8.52 -9.43 -2.16
C GLY A 107 -9.43 -9.05 -0.99
N GLN A 108 -9.27 -7.87 -0.39
CA GLN A 108 -10.03 -7.46 0.79
C GLN A 108 -11.54 -7.47 0.54
N TYR A 109 -12.04 -6.78 -0.48
CA TYR A 109 -13.47 -6.78 -0.78
C TYR A 109 -13.98 -8.10 -1.37
N PRO A 110 -13.30 -8.75 -2.33
CA PRO A 110 -13.75 -10.01 -2.93
C PRO A 110 -13.97 -11.15 -1.93
N TYR A 111 -13.13 -11.26 -0.90
CA TYR A 111 -13.24 -12.27 0.16
C TYR A 111 -13.92 -11.75 1.44
N GLY A 112 -13.58 -10.53 1.87
CA GLY A 112 -14.01 -9.94 3.13
C GLY A 112 -15.26 -9.07 3.04
N GLY A 113 -15.71 -8.72 1.84
CA GLY A 113 -17.00 -8.06 1.62
C GLY A 113 -18.19 -8.91 2.09
N PHE A 114 -17.99 -10.22 2.29
CA PHE A 114 -18.93 -11.09 2.98
C PHE A 114 -18.44 -11.40 4.39
N ILE A 115 -18.88 -10.61 5.38
CA ILE A 115 -18.31 -10.61 6.74
C ILE A 115 -18.39 -11.96 7.47
N LEU A 116 -19.27 -12.88 7.05
CA LEU A 116 -19.33 -14.23 7.63
C LEU A 116 -18.11 -15.07 7.26
N ASN A 117 -17.56 -14.86 6.06
CA ASN A 117 -16.35 -15.53 5.60
C ASN A 117 -15.11 -14.98 6.31
N ARG A 118 -14.99 -13.64 6.38
CA ARG A 118 -13.85 -12.98 7.04
C ARG A 118 -14.28 -12.06 8.18
N PRO A 119 -14.75 -12.62 9.31
CA PRO A 119 -15.00 -11.82 10.49
C PRO A 119 -13.72 -11.19 11.03
N THR A 120 -13.87 -10.02 11.62
CA THR A 120 -12.81 -9.15 12.16
C THR A 120 -12.80 -9.12 13.69
N ILE A 121 -13.91 -9.50 14.33
CA ILE A 121 -14.11 -9.52 15.77
C ILE A 121 -14.74 -10.84 16.20
N SER A 122 -14.34 -11.33 17.38
CA SER A 122 -15.07 -12.33 18.16
C SER A 122 -15.45 -11.76 19.54
N ARG A 123 -16.64 -12.11 20.02
CA ARG A 123 -17.34 -11.47 21.18
C ARG A 123 -17.74 -12.44 22.27
N ARG A 124 -17.83 -13.74 21.96
CA ARG A 124 -18.13 -14.82 22.90
C ARG A 124 -17.02 -15.86 22.82
N LEU A 125 -16.84 -16.64 23.88
CA LEU A 125 -16.08 -17.89 23.82
C LEU A 125 -17.06 -19.01 23.44
N ILE A 126 -16.55 -20.13 22.91
CA ILE A 126 -17.34 -21.34 22.74
C ILE A 126 -17.97 -21.72 24.09
N PRO A 127 -19.31 -21.81 24.18
CA PRO A 127 -19.99 -22.06 25.44
C PRO A 127 -19.73 -23.49 25.93
N GLU A 128 -19.70 -23.67 27.25
CA GLU A 128 -19.54 -25.00 27.87
C GLU A 128 -20.87 -25.75 27.86
N LYS A 129 -20.81 -27.09 27.77
CA LYS A 129 -22.02 -27.93 27.81
C LYS A 129 -22.79 -27.69 29.11
N GLY A 130 -24.10 -27.48 28.99
CA GLY A 130 -25.01 -27.22 30.11
C GLY A 130 -25.23 -25.75 30.44
N THR A 131 -24.62 -24.80 29.70
CA THR A 131 -24.99 -23.38 29.81
C THR A 131 -26.15 -23.02 28.87
N PRO A 132 -26.93 -21.96 29.16
CA PRO A 132 -27.98 -21.48 28.25
C PRO A 132 -27.46 -21.13 26.85
N GLU A 133 -26.23 -20.63 26.74
CA GLU A 133 -25.58 -20.32 25.47
C GLU A 133 -25.27 -21.58 24.66
N TYR A 134 -24.94 -22.70 25.32
CA TYR A 134 -24.75 -23.98 24.65
C TYR A 134 -26.08 -24.52 24.11
N GLU A 135 -27.16 -24.40 24.88
CA GLU A 135 -28.50 -24.76 24.42
C GLU A 135 -28.95 -23.89 23.24
N GLU A 136 -28.67 -22.57 23.27
CA GLU A 136 -28.89 -21.68 22.12
C GLU A 136 -28.11 -22.15 20.89
N MET A 137 -26.84 -22.48 21.06
CA MET A 137 -25.97 -22.96 19.99
C MET A 137 -26.44 -24.30 19.39
N ALA A 138 -26.84 -25.24 20.24
CA ALA A 138 -27.36 -26.53 19.80
C ALA A 138 -28.69 -26.41 19.05
N ASN A 139 -29.54 -25.45 19.44
CA ASN A 139 -30.85 -25.24 18.82
C ASN A 139 -30.81 -24.32 17.58
N ASN A 140 -29.86 -23.38 17.51
CA ASN A 140 -29.76 -22.42 16.42
C ASN A 140 -28.30 -22.00 16.16
N ALA A 141 -27.64 -22.78 15.30
CA ALA A 141 -26.25 -22.58 14.91
C ALA A 141 -25.97 -21.20 14.31
N GLN A 142 -26.83 -20.70 13.42
CA GLN A 142 -26.64 -19.38 12.78
C GLN A 142 -26.66 -18.26 13.81
N LYS A 143 -27.65 -18.29 14.72
CA LYS A 143 -27.79 -17.27 15.76
C LYS A 143 -26.57 -17.28 16.69
N ALA A 144 -26.08 -18.45 17.08
CA ALA A 144 -24.87 -18.56 17.89
C ALA A 144 -23.62 -18.06 17.14
N TYR A 145 -23.49 -18.36 15.85
CA TYR A 145 -22.41 -17.84 15.00
C TYR A 145 -22.42 -16.31 14.95
N LEU A 146 -23.55 -15.71 14.56
CA LEU A 146 -23.70 -14.25 14.41
C LEU A 146 -23.47 -13.48 15.71
N ARG A 147 -23.93 -14.03 16.84
CA ARG A 147 -23.69 -13.45 18.17
C ARG A 147 -22.25 -13.60 18.66
N THR A 148 -21.49 -14.50 18.06
CA THR A 148 -20.08 -14.72 18.40
C THR A 148 -19.15 -13.85 17.57
N ILE A 149 -19.44 -13.65 16.28
CA ILE A 149 -18.57 -12.92 15.35
C ILE A 149 -18.96 -11.44 15.18
N THR A 150 -18.38 -10.76 14.18
CA THR A 150 -18.54 -9.33 13.90
C THR A 150 -20.01 -8.90 13.86
N PRO A 151 -20.44 -7.96 14.73
CA PRO A 151 -21.80 -7.43 14.75
C PRO A 151 -22.09 -6.48 13.58
N LYS A 152 -23.35 -6.10 13.42
CA LYS A 152 -23.85 -5.37 12.24
C LYS A 152 -23.18 -4.02 12.02
N TYR A 153 -23.04 -3.19 13.06
CA TYR A 153 -22.40 -1.89 12.94
C TYR A 153 -20.96 -2.01 12.44
N GLN A 154 -20.15 -2.86 13.08
CA GLN A 154 -18.77 -3.10 12.68
C GLN A 154 -18.66 -3.69 11.28
N ALA A 155 -19.57 -4.59 10.89
CA ALA A 155 -19.62 -5.08 9.51
C ALA A 155 -19.86 -3.95 8.50
N LEU A 156 -20.77 -3.01 8.78
CA LEU A 156 -20.99 -1.85 7.90
C LEU A 156 -19.76 -0.94 7.81
N VAL A 157 -19.04 -0.75 8.92
CA VAL A 157 -17.78 -0.01 8.96
C VAL A 157 -16.74 -0.71 8.08
N ASP A 158 -16.51 -2.00 8.30
CA ASP A 158 -15.51 -2.80 7.59
C ASP A 158 -15.78 -2.84 6.09
N LEU A 159 -17.02 -3.18 5.68
CA LEU A 159 -17.41 -3.25 4.28
C LEU A 159 -17.22 -1.90 3.57
N SER A 160 -17.60 -0.80 4.21
CA SER A 160 -17.45 0.55 3.63
C SER A 160 -15.99 0.89 3.38
N VAL A 161 -15.09 0.49 4.28
CA VAL A 161 -13.65 0.78 4.19
C VAL A 161 -12.99 -0.10 3.15
N ILE A 162 -13.19 -1.41 3.20
CA ILE A 162 -12.53 -2.33 2.28
C ILE A 162 -13.07 -2.18 0.85
N GLU A 163 -14.32 -1.71 0.66
CA GLU A 163 -14.82 -1.34 -0.66
C GLU A 163 -14.06 -0.17 -1.28
N ILE A 164 -13.77 0.87 -0.49
CA ILE A 164 -12.97 2.02 -0.94
C ILE A 164 -11.55 1.56 -1.27
N LEU A 165 -10.91 0.85 -0.35
CA LEU A 165 -9.50 0.47 -0.45
C LEU A 165 -9.20 -0.58 -1.53
N SER A 166 -10.21 -1.33 -1.97
CA SER A 166 -10.06 -2.35 -3.02
C SER A 166 -10.32 -1.84 -4.44
N ARG A 167 -10.58 -0.54 -4.63
CA ARG A 167 -10.90 0.04 -5.94
C ARG A 167 -9.67 0.53 -6.67
N HIS A 168 -9.58 0.15 -7.94
CA HIS A 168 -8.69 0.80 -8.90
C HIS A 168 -9.30 2.12 -9.34
N ALA A 169 -8.46 3.13 -9.44
CA ALA A 169 -8.86 4.39 -10.08
C ALA A 169 -8.68 4.31 -11.60
N SER A 170 -9.26 5.26 -12.33
CA SER A 170 -9.12 5.33 -13.78
C SER A 170 -7.70 5.65 -14.23
N ASP A 171 -6.98 6.32 -13.36
CA ASP A 171 -5.61 6.76 -13.49
C ASP A 171 -4.70 5.83 -12.68
N GLU A 172 -4.63 4.52 -12.93
CA GLU A 172 -3.68 3.64 -12.23
C GLU A 172 -2.61 3.11 -13.17
N VAL A 173 -1.32 3.21 -12.78
CA VAL A 173 -0.19 2.65 -13.52
C VAL A 173 0.23 1.32 -12.92
N TYR A 174 0.22 0.31 -13.79
CA TYR A 174 0.55 -1.05 -13.41
C TYR A 174 2.05 -1.36 -13.58
N LEU A 175 2.50 -2.42 -12.92
CA LEU A 175 3.85 -2.92 -13.00
C LEU A 175 4.23 -3.18 -14.47
N GLY A 176 5.39 -2.68 -14.88
CA GLY A 176 5.83 -2.72 -16.29
C GLY A 176 5.29 -1.60 -17.18
N GLN A 177 4.57 -0.64 -16.61
CA GLN A 177 4.12 0.59 -17.28
C GLN A 177 4.80 1.84 -16.69
N ARG A 178 4.83 2.95 -17.45
CA ARG A 178 5.36 4.26 -17.05
C ARG A 178 4.41 5.36 -17.55
N ASP A 179 4.13 6.33 -16.69
CA ASP A 179 3.31 7.52 -16.96
C ASP A 179 3.99 8.47 -17.96
N ASN A 180 5.32 8.58 -17.91
CA ASN A 180 6.10 9.43 -18.80
C ASN A 180 6.91 8.61 -19.81
N PRO A 181 6.64 8.68 -21.13
CA PRO A 181 7.41 7.95 -22.14
C PRO A 181 8.88 8.42 -22.23
N ASN A 182 9.17 9.63 -21.76
CA ASN A 182 10.49 10.25 -21.73
C ASN A 182 11.15 10.20 -20.33
N TRP A 183 10.78 9.23 -19.49
CA TRP A 183 11.35 9.05 -18.14
C TRP A 183 12.87 8.82 -18.13
N SER A 184 13.43 8.32 -19.24
CA SER A 184 14.87 8.14 -19.46
C SER A 184 15.26 8.58 -20.86
N SER A 185 16.49 9.05 -21.02
CA SER A 185 17.12 9.27 -22.33
C SER A 185 18.03 8.10 -22.76
N ASN A 186 18.21 7.08 -21.92
CA ASN A 186 19.06 5.94 -22.24
C ASN A 186 18.26 4.88 -23.01
N PRO A 187 18.53 4.64 -24.30
CA PRO A 187 17.75 3.71 -25.12
C PRO A 187 17.82 2.27 -24.60
N ARG A 188 18.94 1.86 -23.98
CA ARG A 188 19.08 0.52 -23.40
C ARG A 188 18.21 0.34 -22.15
N ALA A 189 18.03 1.40 -21.37
CA ALA A 189 17.14 1.37 -20.21
C ALA A 189 15.68 1.30 -20.64
N ILE A 190 15.29 2.05 -21.68
CA ILE A 190 13.95 1.99 -22.28
C ILE A 190 13.66 0.59 -22.85
N GLU A 191 14.63 0.02 -23.58
CA GLU A 191 14.51 -1.33 -24.16
C GLU A 191 14.37 -2.41 -23.08
N ALA A 192 15.19 -2.37 -22.04
CA ALA A 192 15.10 -3.29 -20.92
C ALA A 192 13.73 -3.17 -20.20
N PHE A 193 13.17 -1.97 -20.08
CA PHE A 193 11.86 -1.76 -19.48
C PHE A 193 10.74 -2.32 -20.37
N LYS A 194 10.86 -2.14 -21.69
CA LYS A 194 9.92 -2.71 -22.65
C LYS A 194 9.93 -4.25 -22.62
N LYS A 195 11.12 -4.86 -22.49
CA LYS A 195 11.27 -6.31 -22.29
C LYS A 195 10.57 -6.76 -21.00
N PHE A 196 10.69 -6.00 -19.92
CA PHE A 196 9.98 -6.27 -18.67
C PHE A 196 8.46 -6.23 -18.84
N GLY A 197 7.91 -5.18 -19.46
CA GLY A 197 6.47 -5.07 -19.74
C GLY A 197 5.94 -6.22 -20.61
N ASN A 198 6.69 -6.61 -21.65
CA ASN A 198 6.33 -7.77 -22.49
C ASN A 198 6.33 -9.08 -21.67
N SER A 199 7.34 -9.29 -20.82
CA SER A 199 7.40 -10.46 -19.94
C SER A 199 6.19 -10.55 -19.02
N LEU A 200 5.71 -9.42 -18.49
CA LEU A 200 4.51 -9.41 -17.64
C LEU A 200 3.24 -9.73 -18.43
N ALA A 201 3.10 -9.25 -19.66
CA ALA A 201 1.96 -9.61 -20.52
C ALA A 201 1.92 -11.12 -20.84
N GLU A 202 3.07 -11.74 -21.04
CA GLU A 202 3.17 -13.20 -21.20
C GLU A 202 2.82 -13.95 -19.90
N ILE A 203 3.28 -13.45 -18.76
CA ILE A 203 2.92 -14.00 -17.44
C ILE A 203 1.40 -13.92 -17.23
N GLU A 204 0.77 -12.79 -17.54
CA GLU A 204 -0.69 -12.61 -17.42
C GLU A 204 -1.46 -13.68 -18.20
N THR A 205 -1.00 -13.99 -19.42
CA THR A 205 -1.58 -15.03 -20.26
C THR A 205 -1.45 -16.40 -19.59
N ARG A 206 -0.26 -16.75 -19.08
CA ARG A 206 -0.02 -18.03 -18.40
C ARG A 206 -0.81 -18.18 -17.09
N ILE A 207 -0.96 -17.10 -16.31
CA ILE A 207 -1.81 -17.12 -15.11
C ILE A 207 -3.26 -17.40 -15.52
N SER A 208 -3.75 -16.75 -16.57
CA SER A 208 -5.10 -16.96 -17.09
C SER A 208 -5.30 -18.38 -17.59
N GLU A 209 -4.32 -18.98 -18.27
CA GLU A 209 -4.35 -20.39 -18.69
C GLU A 209 -4.43 -21.33 -17.48
N ARG A 210 -3.59 -21.12 -16.45
CA ARG A 210 -3.63 -21.92 -15.22
C ARG A 210 -4.95 -21.80 -14.48
N ASN A 211 -5.55 -20.61 -14.44
CA ASN A 211 -6.86 -20.41 -13.82
C ASN A 211 -7.99 -21.16 -14.53
N ASN A 212 -7.79 -21.54 -15.80
CA ASN A 212 -8.73 -22.34 -16.58
C ASN A 212 -8.41 -23.84 -16.61
N ASP A 213 -7.30 -24.28 -16.00
CA ASP A 213 -6.93 -25.70 -15.95
C ASP A 213 -7.70 -26.43 -14.84
N PRO A 214 -8.60 -27.38 -15.18
CA PRO A 214 -9.40 -28.10 -14.19
C PRO A 214 -8.57 -29.02 -13.28
N ASN A 215 -7.31 -29.32 -13.63
CA ASN A 215 -6.42 -30.11 -12.79
C ASN A 215 -5.80 -29.30 -11.65
N LEU A 216 -5.85 -27.95 -11.73
CA LEU A 216 -5.33 -27.04 -10.72
C LEU A 216 -6.47 -26.56 -9.79
N LYS A 217 -6.85 -27.44 -8.86
CA LYS A 217 -8.04 -27.26 -8.01
C LYS A 217 -8.01 -26.02 -7.08
N ASN A 218 -6.83 -25.55 -6.66
CA ASN A 218 -6.71 -24.39 -5.77
C ASN A 218 -6.89 -23.06 -6.52
N ARG A 219 -6.87 -23.07 -7.86
CA ARG A 219 -7.03 -21.87 -8.70
C ARG A 219 -8.39 -21.20 -8.54
N THR A 220 -9.45 -21.99 -8.40
CA THR A 220 -10.84 -21.50 -8.32
C THR A 220 -11.58 -21.99 -7.07
N GLY A 221 -11.31 -23.24 -6.65
CA GLY A 221 -11.94 -23.83 -5.48
C GLY A 221 -13.46 -24.03 -5.57
N PRO A 222 -14.08 -24.48 -4.46
CA PRO A 222 -15.53 -24.65 -4.37
C PRO A 222 -16.34 -23.37 -4.63
N ALA A 223 -15.78 -22.20 -4.32
CA ALA A 223 -16.42 -20.91 -4.57
C ALA A 223 -16.38 -20.46 -6.05
N GLN A 224 -15.66 -21.20 -6.91
CA GLN A 224 -15.43 -20.86 -8.33
C GLN A 224 -14.84 -19.45 -8.51
N LEU A 225 -13.95 -19.05 -7.59
CA LEU A 225 -13.34 -17.73 -7.57
C LEU A 225 -11.88 -17.84 -8.05
N PRO A 226 -11.57 -17.50 -9.32
CA PRO A 226 -10.22 -17.62 -9.87
C PRO A 226 -9.22 -16.72 -9.13
N TYR A 227 -7.99 -17.19 -8.94
CA TYR A 227 -6.93 -16.40 -8.35
C TYR A 227 -6.38 -15.36 -9.35
N THR A 228 -6.84 -14.11 -9.23
CA THR A 228 -6.51 -13.03 -10.18
C THR A 228 -5.68 -11.90 -9.58
N LEU A 229 -5.35 -11.97 -8.30
CA LEU A 229 -4.64 -10.91 -7.55
C LEU A 229 -3.25 -10.56 -8.11
N LEU A 230 -2.63 -11.49 -8.83
CA LEU A 230 -1.32 -11.31 -9.45
C LEU A 230 -1.39 -11.17 -10.98
N LEU A 231 -2.57 -10.94 -11.56
CA LEU A 231 -2.64 -10.49 -12.95
C LEU A 231 -2.08 -9.05 -13.02
N PRO A 232 -1.06 -8.78 -13.85
CA PRO A 232 -0.41 -7.47 -13.91
C PRO A 232 -1.35 -6.29 -14.18
N THR A 233 -2.33 -6.43 -15.07
CA THR A 233 -3.22 -5.33 -15.47
C THR A 233 -4.63 -5.42 -14.87
N SER A 234 -5.31 -4.28 -14.79
CA SER A 234 -6.72 -4.17 -14.39
C SER A 234 -7.45 -3.03 -15.09
N GLU A 235 -8.78 -3.09 -15.08
CA GLU A 235 -9.69 -1.98 -15.39
C GLU A 235 -9.98 -1.15 -14.13
N THR A 236 -10.66 0.00 -14.30
CA THR A 236 -11.14 0.85 -13.20
C THR A 236 -12.19 0.15 -12.34
N GLY A 237 -12.17 0.41 -11.03
CA GLY A 237 -13.18 -0.05 -10.08
C GLY A 237 -12.79 -1.31 -9.31
N LEU A 238 -13.79 -2.07 -8.86
CA LEU A 238 -13.61 -3.30 -8.07
C LEU A 238 -13.42 -4.51 -9.01
N THR A 239 -12.18 -4.84 -9.32
CA THR A 239 -11.86 -5.87 -10.35
C THR A 239 -11.22 -7.14 -9.80
N PHE A 240 -10.70 -7.12 -8.55
CA PHE A 240 -9.99 -8.25 -7.93
C PHE A 240 -8.69 -8.66 -8.65
N ARG A 241 -8.03 -7.74 -9.36
CA ARG A 241 -6.80 -8.00 -10.13
C ARG A 241 -6.00 -6.73 -10.33
N GLY A 242 -4.78 -6.82 -10.84
CA GLY A 242 -3.92 -5.66 -11.14
C GLY A 242 -2.79 -5.52 -10.13
N ILE A 243 -1.57 -5.36 -10.63
CA ILE A 243 -0.39 -5.09 -9.82
C ILE A 243 0.02 -3.64 -10.06
N PRO A 244 -0.34 -2.69 -9.19
CA PRO A 244 0.06 -1.31 -9.36
C PRO A 244 1.56 -1.16 -9.08
N ASN A 245 2.16 -0.10 -9.60
CA ASN A 245 3.44 0.39 -9.08
C ASN A 245 3.27 1.07 -7.69
N ILE A 246 2.14 0.89 -7.01
CA ILE A 246 1.49 1.92 -6.17
C ILE A 246 1.11 3.12 -7.06
N ALA A 247 -0.18 3.48 -7.02
CA ALA A 247 -0.93 4.26 -8.00
C ALA A 247 -0.11 5.37 -8.72
N GLU A 248 -0.14 5.52 -10.05
CA GLU A 248 -1.13 6.34 -10.77
C GLU A 248 -0.75 6.53 -12.29
N ASP A 249 -1.76 6.69 -13.16
CA ASP A 249 -2.05 7.39 -14.47
C ASP A 249 -1.52 7.06 -15.91
N ILE A 250 -2.48 7.22 -16.83
CA ILE A 250 -2.66 7.34 -18.32
C ILE A 250 -1.50 8.04 -19.09
N GLU A 251 -1.16 7.84 -20.39
CA GLU A 251 -1.90 7.50 -21.63
C GLU A 251 -1.03 6.87 -22.77
N ASN A 252 -1.75 6.23 -23.71
CA ASN A 252 -1.65 6.28 -25.18
C ASN A 252 -1.20 5.05 -26.00
N GLN A 253 -2.13 4.60 -26.85
CA GLN A 253 -1.83 3.78 -28.03
C GLN A 253 -0.97 4.54 -29.05
N VAL A 254 -0.07 3.78 -29.66
CA VAL A 254 1.04 4.20 -30.51
C VAL A 254 0.69 4.18 -32.00
N ARG A 255 1.13 5.22 -32.75
CA ARG A 255 1.83 5.21 -34.08
C ARG A 255 1.64 6.60 -34.75
N TYR A 256 2.65 7.39 -35.14
CA TYR A 256 3.67 7.16 -36.18
C TYR A 256 4.81 8.21 -36.09
N ILE A 257 6.04 7.82 -36.48
CA ILE A 257 7.14 8.74 -36.86
C ILE A 257 7.60 8.41 -38.28
N LYS A 258 7.68 9.45 -39.14
CA LYS A 258 8.58 9.73 -40.29
C LYS A 258 7.85 10.79 -41.12
N MET A 259 8.44 11.88 -41.63
CA MET A 259 9.75 12.09 -42.23
C MET A 259 9.89 13.61 -42.47
N PHE A 260 11.07 14.21 -42.30
CA PHE A 260 11.71 15.13 -43.26
C PHE A 260 12.99 15.74 -42.64
N THR A 261 14.09 15.62 -43.37
CA THR A 261 15.33 16.39 -43.13
C THR A 261 15.79 16.97 -44.47
N ARG A 262 16.16 18.25 -44.51
CA ARG A 262 17.04 18.98 -45.47
C ARG A 262 16.76 20.49 -45.34
N LEU A 263 17.66 21.47 -45.43
CA LEU A 263 19.13 21.58 -45.58
C LEU A 263 19.48 23.09 -45.35
N ARG A 264 20.60 23.38 -44.65
CA ARG A 264 21.46 24.61 -44.68
C ARG A 264 20.89 26.02 -44.40
N ARG A 265 21.52 26.76 -43.45
CA ARG A 265 22.56 27.81 -43.73
C ARG A 265 23.17 28.45 -42.45
N LEU A 266 24.48 28.66 -42.51
CA LEU A 266 25.33 29.49 -41.63
C LEU A 266 24.87 30.95 -41.59
N TRP A 267 24.51 31.50 -40.42
CA TRP A 267 24.66 32.93 -40.05
C TRP A 267 24.84 33.03 -38.53
N SER A 268 25.91 33.70 -38.07
CA SER A 268 26.17 33.99 -36.65
C SER A 268 25.23 35.10 -36.16
N ARG A 269 24.19 34.73 -35.42
CA ARG A 269 23.36 35.59 -34.56
C ARG A 269 22.87 34.72 -33.39
N SER A 270 22.73 35.30 -32.20
CA SER A 270 22.36 34.61 -30.95
C SER A 270 21.36 33.47 -31.18
N HIS A 271 21.75 32.23 -30.87
CA HIS A 271 20.90 31.08 -31.12
C HIS A 271 19.73 31.13 -30.12
N LYS A 272 18.51 31.12 -30.63
CA LYS A 272 17.33 31.01 -29.79
C LYS A 272 16.97 29.54 -29.68
N VAL A 273 17.01 29.00 -28.47
CA VAL A 273 16.51 27.65 -28.18
C VAL A 273 15.02 27.75 -27.91
N LYS A 274 14.23 26.98 -28.67
CA LYS A 274 12.79 26.86 -28.47
C LYS A 274 12.52 25.82 -27.39
N GLY A 275 11.62 26.15 -26.47
CA GLY A 275 11.13 25.23 -25.46
C GLY A 275 9.61 25.21 -25.38
N THR A 276 9.09 24.06 -24.98
CA THR A 276 7.67 23.85 -24.67
C THR A 276 7.53 23.44 -23.22
N VAL A 277 6.76 24.20 -22.46
CA VAL A 277 6.45 23.96 -21.04
C VAL A 277 5.04 23.41 -20.94
N VAL A 278 4.87 22.29 -20.24
CA VAL A 278 3.54 21.72 -19.96
C VAL A 278 3.26 21.87 -18.47
N LEU A 279 2.12 22.46 -18.13
CA LEU A 279 1.67 22.64 -16.74
C LEU A 279 0.16 22.46 -16.61
N MET A 280 -0.30 22.23 -15.38
CA MET A 280 -1.71 22.14 -15.00
C MET A 280 -2.02 23.23 -13.97
N LYS A 281 -3.17 23.90 -14.14
CA LYS A 281 -3.65 24.92 -13.21
C LYS A 281 -4.32 24.28 -12.00
N LYS A 282 -4.39 25.02 -10.90
CA LYS A 282 -5.07 24.63 -9.66
C LYS A 282 -6.63 24.72 -9.70
N ASN A 283 -7.28 24.90 -10.85
CA ASN A 283 -8.66 25.43 -10.84
C ASN A 283 -9.78 24.44 -10.47
N VAL A 284 -10.42 24.74 -9.31
CA VAL A 284 -11.86 24.62 -8.94
C VAL A 284 -12.52 23.22 -8.92
N PHE A 285 -11.89 22.25 -8.25
CA PHE A 285 -12.60 21.30 -7.37
C PHE A 285 -11.73 21.02 -6.15
N ASP A 286 -11.44 22.07 -5.37
CA ASP A 286 -11.01 21.86 -4.00
C ASP A 286 -12.23 21.36 -3.22
N PHE A 287 -12.48 20.05 -3.22
CA PHE A 287 -13.58 19.41 -2.49
C PHE A 287 -13.57 19.78 -0.99
N ASN A 288 -12.44 20.29 -0.48
CA ASN A 288 -12.32 20.86 0.86
C ASN A 288 -13.26 22.07 1.11
N ASN A 289 -13.73 22.78 0.08
CA ASN A 289 -14.63 23.93 0.25
C ASN A 289 -16.12 23.54 0.38
N ILE A 290 -16.50 22.28 0.20
CA ILE A 290 -17.89 21.81 0.28
C ILE A 290 -18.23 21.25 1.69
N THR A 291 -17.29 21.24 2.63
CA THR A 291 -17.43 20.52 3.91
C THR A 291 -18.17 21.26 5.03
N SER A 292 -19.08 22.19 4.74
CA SER A 292 -19.99 22.68 5.79
C SER A 292 -21.44 22.54 5.34
N VAL A 293 -22.21 21.75 6.07
CA VAL A 293 -23.68 21.64 5.91
C VAL A 293 -24.34 23.01 6.18
N SER A 294 -23.66 23.92 6.88
CA SER A 294 -24.05 25.34 6.99
C SER A 294 -23.85 26.15 5.70
N GLY A 295 -22.95 25.74 4.80
CA GLY A 295 -22.64 26.45 3.56
C GLY A 295 -23.66 26.27 2.45
N ILE A 296 -24.59 25.31 2.57
CA ILE A 296 -25.64 25.09 1.56
C ILE A 296 -26.90 25.92 1.86
N ILE A 297 -27.11 26.36 3.11
CA ILE A 297 -28.39 26.96 3.53
C ILE A 297 -28.23 28.33 4.22
N GLY A 298 -27.02 28.78 4.56
CA GLY A 298 -26.83 30.05 5.27
C GLY A 298 -25.59 30.79 4.85
N THR A 299 -25.62 31.47 3.70
CA THR A 299 -24.92 32.73 3.40
C THR A 299 -25.18 33.10 1.94
N GLY A 300 -26.12 34.01 1.71
CA GLY A 300 -25.99 34.90 0.57
C GLY A 300 -24.74 35.76 0.80
N ILE A 301 -23.90 35.88 -0.23
CA ILE A 301 -22.69 36.73 -0.30
C ILE A 301 -21.44 36.13 0.39
N ASP A 302 -20.69 35.32 -0.36
CA ASP A 302 -19.26 35.55 -0.68
C ASP A 302 -18.72 34.41 -1.59
N ILE A 303 -19.26 34.33 -2.81
CA ILE A 303 -18.66 33.59 -3.93
C ILE A 303 -17.64 34.52 -4.61
N VAL A 304 -16.66 35.00 -3.84
CA VAL A 304 -15.54 35.81 -4.34
C VAL A 304 -14.24 35.14 -3.90
N GLY A 305 -13.91 34.05 -4.58
CA GLY A 305 -12.69 33.27 -4.34
C GLY A 305 -12.30 32.36 -5.50
N SER A 306 -13.15 32.19 -6.52
CA SER A 306 -12.70 31.67 -7.81
C SER A 306 -11.87 32.75 -8.48
N ALA A 307 -10.56 32.74 -8.25
CA ALA A 307 -9.64 33.49 -9.09
C ALA A 307 -9.71 32.89 -10.51
N VAL A 308 -10.66 33.39 -11.30
CA VAL A 308 -10.71 33.19 -12.75
C VAL A 308 -9.61 34.07 -13.36
N ASP A 309 -8.36 33.79 -13.01
CA ASP A 309 -7.22 34.32 -13.73
C ASP A 309 -7.08 33.46 -15.00
N GLY A 310 -7.51 34.04 -16.12
CA GLY A 310 -7.51 33.41 -17.45
C GLY A 310 -6.15 32.81 -17.82
N ILE A 311 -6.08 31.97 -18.85
CA ILE A 311 -4.81 31.36 -19.30
C ILE A 311 -3.78 32.45 -19.71
N SER A 312 -4.25 33.66 -20.04
CA SER A 312 -3.45 34.87 -20.20
C SER A 312 -2.73 35.40 -18.95
N ALA A 313 -3.08 34.94 -17.74
CA ALA A 313 -2.40 35.37 -16.50
C ALA A 313 -1.05 34.66 -16.27
N ILE A 314 -0.85 33.50 -16.92
CA ILE A 314 0.40 32.71 -16.85
C ILE A 314 1.47 33.26 -17.80
N THR A 315 1.07 33.99 -18.84
CA THR A 315 1.98 34.61 -19.81
C THR A 315 2.49 35.96 -19.32
N GLY A 316 3.55 36.49 -19.94
CA GLY A 316 4.21 37.72 -19.48
C GLY A 316 5.25 37.44 -18.37
N SER A 317 5.41 38.34 -17.40
CA SER A 317 6.46 38.21 -16.36
C SER A 317 6.11 37.29 -15.18
N SER A 318 5.00 36.53 -15.28
CA SER A 318 4.44 35.68 -14.22
C SER A 318 5.31 34.48 -13.87
N VAL A 319 5.87 33.79 -14.88
CA VAL A 319 6.72 32.61 -14.68
C VAL A 319 8.02 32.79 -15.45
N SER A 320 9.15 32.73 -14.75
CA SER A 320 10.48 32.85 -15.36
C SER A 320 11.26 31.56 -15.27
N ILE A 321 11.95 31.20 -16.35
CA ILE A 321 12.79 30.01 -16.47
C ILE A 321 14.22 30.42 -16.85
N GLN A 322 15.21 29.81 -16.21
CA GLN A 322 16.63 29.99 -16.52
C GLN A 322 17.29 28.63 -16.73
N LEU A 323 17.82 28.39 -17.93
CA LEU A 323 18.57 27.18 -18.22
C LEU A 323 19.93 27.18 -17.52
N ILE A 324 20.42 26.00 -17.16
CA ILE A 324 21.73 25.77 -16.53
C ILE A 324 22.53 24.81 -17.41
N SER A 325 23.77 25.21 -17.72
CA SER A 325 24.67 24.39 -18.52
C SER A 325 25.20 23.19 -17.75
N ALA A 326 25.18 22.02 -18.40
CA ALA A 326 25.82 20.80 -17.92
C ALA A 326 27.29 20.69 -18.35
N THR A 327 27.72 21.45 -19.35
CA THR A 327 29.05 21.28 -19.99
C THR A 327 29.96 22.49 -19.85
N LYS A 328 29.44 23.63 -19.40
CA LYS A 328 30.20 24.86 -19.20
C LYS A 328 29.97 25.38 -17.80
N ALA A 329 31.06 25.72 -17.14
CA ALA A 329 31.07 26.22 -15.77
C ALA A 329 31.45 27.70 -15.71
N ASP A 330 30.96 28.38 -14.67
CA ASP A 330 31.44 29.67 -14.20
C ASP A 330 32.79 29.54 -13.47
N SER A 331 33.28 30.66 -12.92
CA SER A 331 34.54 30.70 -12.18
C SER A 331 34.57 29.83 -10.92
N ASN A 332 33.40 29.47 -10.39
CA ASN A 332 33.25 28.63 -9.20
C ASN A 332 33.06 27.15 -9.55
N GLY A 333 33.09 26.79 -10.84
CA GLY A 333 32.87 25.43 -11.30
C GLY A 333 31.39 25.06 -11.47
N ASN A 334 30.45 25.98 -11.25
CA ASN A 334 29.00 25.73 -11.38
C ASN A 334 28.52 25.96 -12.80
N GLY A 335 27.52 25.21 -13.25
CA GLY A 335 26.88 25.39 -14.55
C GLY A 335 26.48 26.83 -14.82
N ILE A 336 26.90 27.37 -15.97
CA ILE A 336 26.54 28.73 -16.37
C ILE A 336 25.02 28.85 -16.41
N VAL A 337 24.48 29.84 -15.70
CA VAL A 337 23.04 30.14 -15.65
C VAL A 337 22.70 31.13 -16.75
N GLY A 338 21.71 30.76 -17.58
CA GLY A 338 21.20 31.59 -18.65
C GLY A 338 20.38 32.78 -18.18
N ARG A 339 19.99 33.62 -19.14
CA ARG A 339 19.07 34.75 -18.89
C ARG A 339 17.66 34.24 -18.62
N LYS A 340 16.88 35.01 -17.86
CA LYS A 340 15.46 34.76 -17.65
C LYS A 340 14.71 34.76 -18.99
N ALA A 341 14.03 33.67 -19.27
CA ALA A 341 13.00 33.56 -20.30
C ALA A 341 11.64 33.45 -19.61
N TYR A 342 10.59 33.86 -20.31
CA TYR A 342 9.23 33.90 -19.79
C TYR A 342 8.30 33.13 -20.72
N LEU A 343 7.17 32.65 -20.17
CA LEU A 343 6.14 32.00 -20.97
C LEU A 343 5.50 33.03 -21.92
N GLU A 344 5.52 32.75 -23.22
CA GLU A 344 5.08 33.67 -24.26
C GLU A 344 3.60 33.45 -24.61
N GLY A 345 3.30 32.35 -25.30
CA GLY A 345 1.96 32.05 -25.82
C GLY A 345 1.52 30.62 -25.49
N ILE A 346 0.20 30.41 -25.48
CA ILE A 346 -0.42 29.10 -25.32
C ILE A 346 -0.33 28.35 -26.64
N ILE A 347 0.12 27.11 -26.59
CA ILE A 347 0.14 26.22 -27.75
C ILE A 347 -1.24 25.56 -27.84
N THR A 348 -2.06 26.01 -28.81
CA THR A 348 -3.44 25.52 -29.00
C THR A 348 -3.55 24.29 -29.90
N SER A 349 -2.42 23.79 -30.43
CA SER A 349 -2.38 22.75 -31.48
C SER A 349 -1.46 21.58 -31.15
N THR A 350 -1.42 21.15 -29.90
CA THR A 350 -0.74 19.91 -29.48
C THR A 350 -1.77 18.78 -29.35
N PRO A 351 -1.77 17.79 -30.27
CA PRO A 351 -2.76 16.71 -30.29
C PRO A 351 -2.59 15.66 -29.17
N THR A 352 -1.62 15.83 -28.27
CA THR A 352 -1.18 14.83 -27.26
C THR A 352 -1.14 15.37 -25.83
N LEU A 353 -1.87 16.45 -25.51
CA LEU A 353 -1.97 16.93 -24.13
C LEU A 353 -3.00 16.13 -23.34
N GLY A 354 -2.61 15.71 -22.14
CA GLY A 354 -3.55 15.09 -21.19
C GLY A 354 -4.63 16.06 -20.71
N VAL A 355 -5.65 15.53 -20.04
CA VAL A 355 -6.77 16.31 -19.49
C VAL A 355 -6.25 17.47 -18.62
N GLU A 356 -6.76 18.69 -18.86
CA GLU A 356 -6.40 19.93 -18.17
C GLU A 356 -4.93 20.40 -18.27
N GLN A 357 -4.10 19.72 -19.06
CA GLN A 357 -2.76 20.19 -19.36
C GLN A 357 -2.77 21.35 -20.35
N SER A 358 -1.95 22.35 -20.09
CA SER A 358 -1.73 23.49 -20.99
C SER A 358 -0.26 23.54 -21.39
N ALA A 359 0.00 23.64 -22.70
CA ALA A 359 1.34 23.84 -23.24
C ALA A 359 1.60 25.32 -23.53
N PHE A 360 2.82 25.76 -23.24
CA PHE A 360 3.29 27.13 -23.43
C PHE A 360 4.62 27.15 -24.17
N ASP A 361 4.75 28.07 -25.11
CA ASP A 361 6.03 28.36 -25.76
C ASP A 361 6.92 29.23 -24.87
N VAL A 362 8.22 28.96 -24.90
CA VAL A 362 9.26 29.77 -24.28
C VAL A 362 10.49 29.82 -25.18
N GLN A 363 11.09 31.00 -25.36
CA GLN A 363 12.32 31.18 -26.14
C GLN A 363 13.49 31.56 -25.24
N PHE A 364 14.55 30.75 -25.28
CA PHE A 364 15.77 31.01 -24.53
C PHE A 364 16.83 31.63 -25.43
N LYS A 365 17.41 32.75 -25.02
CA LYS A 365 18.67 33.24 -25.60
C LYS A 365 19.80 32.39 -25.04
N TRP A 366 20.29 31.45 -25.84
CA TRP A 366 21.27 30.46 -25.40
C TRP A 366 22.36 30.33 -26.45
N ASP A 367 23.48 31.01 -26.21
CA ASP A 367 24.59 31.02 -27.15
C ASP A 367 25.39 29.70 -27.07
N ALA A 368 25.97 29.28 -28.20
CA ALA A 368 26.63 27.98 -28.30
C ALA A 368 27.84 27.83 -27.34
N ASP A 369 28.45 28.94 -26.95
CA ASP A 369 29.53 29.00 -25.96
C ASP A 369 29.05 28.71 -24.52
N MET A 370 27.74 28.83 -24.25
CA MET A 370 27.11 28.45 -22.98
C MET A 370 26.95 26.92 -22.84
N GLY A 371 27.19 26.14 -23.90
CA GLY A 371 27.20 24.67 -23.86
C GLY A 371 25.81 24.03 -23.90
N ILE A 372 25.68 22.82 -23.36
CA ILE A 372 24.45 22.01 -23.40
C ILE A 372 23.66 22.22 -22.10
N PRO A 373 22.37 22.62 -22.16
CA PRO A 373 21.51 22.67 -20.98
C PRO A 373 21.31 21.29 -20.34
N GLY A 374 21.39 21.19 -19.02
CA GLY A 374 21.07 19.95 -18.29
C GLY A 374 20.25 20.14 -17.02
N ALA A 375 20.00 21.38 -16.62
CA ALA A 375 19.04 21.73 -15.59
C ALA A 375 18.36 23.07 -15.92
N PHE A 376 17.30 23.41 -15.20
CA PHE A 376 16.74 24.76 -15.21
C PHE A 376 16.20 25.16 -13.83
N ILE A 377 16.20 26.46 -13.58
CA ILE A 377 15.52 27.08 -12.45
C ILE A 377 14.19 27.65 -12.94
N ILE A 378 13.13 27.48 -12.16
CA ILE A 378 11.83 28.09 -12.40
C ILE A 378 11.38 28.90 -11.18
N ARG A 379 10.79 30.06 -11.47
CA ARG A 379 10.25 30.98 -10.47
C ARG A 379 8.81 31.33 -10.83
N ASN A 380 7.90 31.09 -9.89
CA ASN A 380 6.51 31.49 -9.99
C ASN A 380 6.29 32.81 -9.21
N ASN A 381 5.85 33.87 -9.90
CA ASN A 381 5.49 35.16 -9.31
C ASN A 381 3.98 35.31 -9.09
N MET A 382 3.17 34.35 -9.55
CA MET A 382 1.73 34.33 -9.36
C MET A 382 1.37 33.99 -7.90
N GLN A 383 0.20 34.43 -7.45
CA GLN A 383 -0.27 34.11 -6.09
C GLN A 383 -0.64 32.63 -5.94
N VAL A 384 -1.08 32.00 -7.03
CA VAL A 384 -1.53 30.60 -7.05
C VAL A 384 -0.42 29.71 -7.59
N GLU A 385 -0.28 28.53 -6.99
CA GLU A 385 0.61 27.49 -7.48
C GLU A 385 0.10 26.82 -8.77
N PHE A 386 1.00 26.15 -9.49
CA PHE A 386 0.64 25.29 -10.61
C PHE A 386 1.45 23.98 -10.54
N PHE A 387 0.96 22.94 -11.19
CA PHE A 387 1.68 21.68 -11.31
C PHE A 387 2.49 21.67 -12.61
N LEU A 388 3.82 21.65 -12.50
CA LEU A 388 4.73 21.59 -13.64
C LEU A 388 4.90 20.13 -14.07
N VAL A 389 4.44 19.80 -15.28
CA VAL A 389 4.54 18.45 -15.86
C VAL A 389 5.91 18.27 -16.50
N SER A 390 6.28 19.14 -17.45
CA SER A 390 7.56 19.03 -18.16
C SER A 390 8.04 20.32 -18.81
N LEU A 391 9.33 20.32 -19.16
CA LEU A 391 9.93 21.20 -20.17
C LEU A 391 10.58 20.34 -21.24
N THR A 392 10.38 20.69 -22.51
CA THR A 392 11.07 20.07 -23.65
C THR A 392 11.80 21.16 -24.43
N LEU A 393 13.10 20.98 -24.68
CA LEU A 393 13.91 21.87 -25.50
C LEU A 393 14.15 21.21 -26.86
N GLU A 394 13.86 21.92 -27.94
CA GLU A 394 14.00 21.45 -29.32
C GLU A 394 15.29 21.98 -29.95
N ASP A 395 15.80 21.25 -30.95
CA ASP A 395 16.91 21.67 -31.82
C ASP A 395 18.21 22.07 -31.09
N ILE A 396 18.54 21.43 -29.96
CA ILE A 396 19.81 21.69 -29.27
C ILE A 396 20.99 21.18 -30.13
N PRO A 397 21.97 22.05 -30.45
CA PRO A 397 23.11 21.68 -31.27
C PRO A 397 23.83 20.43 -30.74
N ASN A 398 24.07 19.46 -31.63
CA ASN A 398 24.74 18.17 -31.34
C ASN A 398 24.04 17.26 -30.31
N LYS A 399 22.84 17.61 -29.84
CA LYS A 399 22.06 16.83 -28.88
C LYS A 399 20.65 16.48 -29.37
N GLY A 400 20.03 17.35 -30.17
CA GLY A 400 18.64 17.21 -30.59
C GLY A 400 17.69 17.70 -29.49
N THR A 401 16.73 16.86 -29.10
CA THR A 401 15.72 17.21 -28.09
C THR A 401 16.21 16.88 -26.67
N ILE A 402 15.98 17.77 -25.71
CA ILE A 402 16.24 17.53 -24.29
C ILE A 402 14.92 17.59 -23.53
N HIS A 403 14.64 16.55 -22.73
CA HIS A 403 13.43 16.45 -21.94
C HIS A 403 13.71 16.59 -20.44
N PHE A 404 12.82 17.31 -19.76
CA PHE A 404 12.81 17.49 -18.32
C PHE A 404 11.46 16.99 -17.79
N ALA A 405 11.47 15.81 -17.16
CA ALA A 405 10.30 15.27 -16.48
C ALA A 405 10.22 15.87 -15.07
N CYS A 406 9.24 16.74 -14.83
CA CYS A 406 9.20 17.58 -13.63
C CYS A 406 8.20 17.05 -12.60
N ASN A 407 6.95 16.84 -13.00
CA ASN A 407 5.83 16.34 -12.19
C ASN A 407 5.83 16.87 -10.74
N SER A 408 5.85 18.20 -10.57
CA SER A 408 5.96 18.82 -9.25
C SER A 408 5.19 20.13 -9.14
N TRP A 409 4.70 20.42 -7.94
CA TRP A 409 4.02 21.67 -7.60
C TRP A 409 5.00 22.84 -7.47
N VAL A 410 4.73 23.94 -8.16
CA VAL A 410 5.52 25.17 -8.09
C VAL A 410 4.70 26.28 -7.43
N TYR A 411 4.96 26.51 -6.14
CA TYR A 411 4.38 27.57 -5.34
C TYR A 411 5.00 28.93 -5.65
N ASN A 412 4.40 29.99 -5.10
CA ASN A 412 4.98 31.32 -5.19
C ASN A 412 6.41 31.29 -4.63
N HIS A 413 7.35 31.90 -5.33
CA HIS A 413 8.76 31.88 -4.94
C HIS A 413 9.04 32.44 -3.54
N LYS A 414 8.15 33.27 -2.99
CA LYS A 414 8.27 33.80 -1.62
C LYS A 414 8.10 32.74 -0.54
N ASP A 415 7.50 31.59 -0.90
CA ASP A 415 7.30 30.47 -0.01
C ASP A 415 8.53 29.54 0.08
N TYR A 416 9.48 29.70 -0.84
CA TYR A 416 10.73 28.93 -0.90
C TYR A 416 11.92 29.72 -0.37
N GLU A 417 12.87 29.02 0.25
CA GLU A 417 14.19 29.59 0.59
C GLU A 417 15.05 29.73 -0.67
N ASP A 418 15.01 28.73 -1.55
CA ASP A 418 15.72 28.67 -2.83
C ASP A 418 14.75 28.47 -4.00
N ASP A 419 15.05 29.05 -5.17
CA ASP A 419 14.23 28.84 -6.37
C ASP A 419 14.25 27.35 -6.78
N ARG A 420 13.15 26.88 -7.40
CA ARG A 420 12.99 25.46 -7.77
C ARG A 420 13.90 25.07 -8.93
N ILE A 421 14.62 23.97 -8.79
CA ILE A 421 15.48 23.40 -9.82
C ILE A 421 14.95 22.07 -10.35
N PHE A 422 15.12 21.85 -11.65
CA PHE A 422 14.76 20.61 -12.35
C PHE A 422 15.90 20.17 -13.26
N PHE A 423 16.11 18.86 -13.38
CA PHE A 423 17.18 18.27 -14.17
C PHE A 423 16.64 17.57 -15.42
N ALA A 424 17.48 17.45 -16.44
CA ALA A 424 17.16 16.66 -17.62
C ALA A 424 16.98 15.17 -17.24
N ASN A 425 16.28 14.42 -18.07
CA ASN A 425 15.92 13.02 -17.82
C ASN A 425 17.10 12.02 -17.89
N GLU A 426 18.33 12.49 -18.08
CA GLU A 426 19.55 11.68 -18.02
C GLU A 426 19.79 11.11 -16.63
N ALA A 427 20.45 9.95 -16.58
CA ALA A 427 20.74 9.25 -15.33
C ALA A 427 22.26 9.17 -15.09
N TYR A 428 22.68 9.57 -13.90
CA TYR A 428 24.08 9.64 -13.48
C TYR A 428 24.26 9.05 -12.08
N ILE A 429 25.12 8.03 -11.97
CA ILE A 429 25.77 7.74 -10.68
C ILE A 429 26.60 8.94 -10.24
N THR A 430 26.87 9.08 -8.95
CA THR A 430 27.44 10.31 -8.38
C THR A 430 28.74 10.72 -9.10
N SER A 431 29.63 9.76 -9.34
CA SER A 431 30.93 9.96 -10.02
C SER A 431 30.86 10.29 -11.52
N LYS A 432 29.68 10.14 -12.15
CA LYS A 432 29.46 10.42 -13.58
C LYS A 432 28.62 11.67 -13.83
N THR A 433 28.14 12.32 -12.78
CA THR A 433 27.43 13.59 -12.91
C THR A 433 28.36 14.62 -13.57
N PRO A 434 27.88 15.38 -14.57
CA PRO A 434 28.67 16.46 -15.15
C PRO A 434 29.13 17.43 -14.06
N GLY A 435 30.43 17.74 -14.02
CA GLY A 435 31.03 18.62 -13.00
C GLY A 435 30.23 19.91 -12.73
N PRO A 436 29.79 20.64 -13.77
CA PRO A 436 28.98 21.85 -13.60
C PRO A 436 27.63 21.65 -12.88
N LEU A 437 27.09 20.43 -12.84
CA LEU A 437 25.82 20.12 -12.16
C LEU A 437 25.99 19.60 -10.73
N MET A 438 27.23 19.32 -10.28
CA MET A 438 27.48 18.68 -8.98
C MET A 438 26.95 19.51 -7.81
N THR A 439 27.27 20.80 -7.76
CA THR A 439 26.80 21.69 -6.68
C THR A 439 25.29 21.79 -6.64
N TYR A 440 24.62 21.82 -7.81
CA TYR A 440 23.17 21.86 -7.91
C TYR A 440 22.52 20.56 -7.43
N ARG A 441 23.10 19.41 -7.78
CA ARG A 441 22.69 18.08 -7.31
C ARG A 441 22.74 17.99 -5.79
N GLU A 442 23.83 18.46 -5.19
CA GLU A 442 24.05 18.40 -3.75
C GLU A 442 23.19 19.42 -2.99
N ALA A 443 22.98 20.62 -3.55
CA ALA A 443 22.10 21.63 -3.00
C ALA A 443 20.63 21.18 -2.94
N GLU A 444 20.12 20.52 -4.00
CA GLU A 444 18.76 19.96 -3.99
C GLU A 444 18.60 18.88 -2.91
N LEU A 445 19.56 17.95 -2.77
CA LEU A 445 19.52 16.94 -1.70
C LEU A 445 19.53 17.58 -0.31
N LYS A 446 20.32 18.64 -0.12
CA LYS A 446 20.33 19.40 1.14
C LYS A 446 18.97 20.05 1.42
N SER A 447 18.33 20.62 0.40
CA SER A 447 16.98 21.20 0.51
C SER A 447 15.95 20.14 0.90
N LEU A 448 15.96 18.98 0.23
CA LEU A 448 15.06 17.85 0.50
C LEU A 448 15.25 17.26 1.90
N ARG A 449 16.46 17.29 2.48
CA ARG A 449 16.70 16.86 3.88
C ARG A 449 16.17 17.85 4.91
N GLY A 450 16.15 19.14 4.59
CA GLY A 450 15.90 20.21 5.54
C GLY A 450 16.89 20.20 6.72
N ASN A 451 16.45 20.74 7.86
CA ASN A 451 17.30 20.94 9.06
C ASN A 451 16.81 20.18 10.31
N GLY A 452 15.78 19.33 10.16
CA GLY A 452 15.20 18.54 11.26
C GLY A 452 14.36 19.31 12.29
N ARG A 453 14.08 20.61 12.08
CA ARG A 453 13.40 21.47 13.06
C ARG A 453 12.18 22.18 12.49
N GLY A 454 11.24 22.55 13.36
CA GLY A 454 10.05 23.31 12.97
C GLY A 454 8.89 22.44 12.47
N LYS A 455 7.71 23.06 12.38
CA LYS A 455 6.49 22.45 11.83
C LYS A 455 6.55 22.51 10.31
N ARG A 456 6.26 21.39 9.66
CA ARG A 456 6.18 21.32 8.20
C ARG A 456 4.99 22.14 7.65
N LYS A 457 5.22 22.83 6.55
CA LYS A 457 4.23 23.62 5.81
C LYS A 457 3.80 22.89 4.54
N GLU A 458 2.68 23.32 3.97
CA GLU A 458 2.06 22.63 2.82
C GLU A 458 2.98 22.55 1.60
N TRP A 459 3.74 23.61 1.32
CA TRP A 459 4.66 23.69 0.19
C TRP A 459 6.05 23.11 0.47
N ASP A 460 6.33 22.65 1.69
CA ASP A 460 7.63 22.05 2.03
C ASP A 460 7.82 20.74 1.26
N ARG A 461 9.04 20.51 0.75
CA ARG A 461 9.49 19.25 0.15
C ARG A 461 10.50 18.53 1.04
N ILE A 462 10.33 18.65 2.36
CA ILE A 462 11.31 18.20 3.35
C ILE A 462 10.95 16.78 3.83
N TYR A 463 11.83 15.84 3.52
CA TYR A 463 11.76 14.45 3.94
C TYR A 463 12.60 14.25 5.19
N ASP A 464 12.01 13.74 6.26
CA ASP A 464 12.69 13.46 7.52
C ASP A 464 11.91 12.42 8.34
N TYR A 465 12.54 11.83 9.34
CA TYR A 465 11.99 10.72 10.13
C TYR A 465 11.40 11.18 11.46
N ASP A 466 10.36 10.49 11.90
CA ASP A 466 9.86 10.56 13.25
C ASP A 466 9.20 9.21 13.64
N VAL A 467 8.96 9.01 14.93
CA VAL A 467 8.32 7.81 15.49
C VAL A 467 6.80 7.92 15.38
N TYR A 468 6.07 6.81 15.53
CA TYR A 468 4.59 6.85 15.59
C TYR A 468 4.14 7.29 16.98
N ASN A 469 4.21 8.59 17.22
CA ASN A 469 3.73 9.27 18.43
C ASN A 469 2.53 10.18 18.16
N ASP A 470 1.97 10.13 16.96
CA ASP A 470 0.84 10.97 16.51
C ASP A 470 -0.49 10.21 16.41
N LEU A 471 -0.53 8.95 16.87
CA LEU A 471 -1.75 8.13 16.88
C LEU A 471 -2.66 8.42 18.09
N GLY A 472 -2.09 8.86 19.21
CA GLY A 472 -2.84 9.14 20.44
C GLY A 472 -3.44 10.55 20.49
N ASN A 473 -4.46 10.72 21.33
CA ASN A 473 -5.02 12.04 21.67
C ASN A 473 -5.24 12.21 23.19
N PRO A 474 -4.17 12.16 24.01
CA PRO A 474 -4.26 12.21 25.47
C PRO A 474 -4.92 13.50 25.99
N ASP A 475 -4.78 14.62 25.26
CA ASP A 475 -5.41 15.90 25.61
C ASP A 475 -6.95 15.78 25.69
N CYS A 476 -7.57 15.01 24.79
CA CYS A 476 -9.02 14.78 24.77
C CYS A 476 -9.48 13.68 25.75
N GLY A 477 -8.62 12.76 26.18
CA GLY A 477 -8.99 11.73 27.16
C GLY A 477 -7.87 10.73 27.44
N LYS A 478 -7.80 10.21 28.68
CA LYS A 478 -6.79 9.21 29.06
C LYS A 478 -6.95 7.89 28.29
N ASN A 479 -8.19 7.55 27.92
CA ASN A 479 -8.53 6.40 27.08
C ASN A 479 -8.03 6.53 25.63
N LEU A 480 -7.69 7.74 25.17
CA LEU A 480 -7.15 8.01 23.84
C LEU A 480 -5.62 8.12 23.83
N ALA A 481 -4.95 7.91 24.98
CA ALA A 481 -3.50 7.80 25.02
C ALA A 481 -3.05 6.47 24.38
N ARG A 482 -1.99 6.51 23.57
CA ARG A 482 -1.38 5.33 22.93
C ARG A 482 0.12 5.33 23.19
N PRO A 483 0.76 4.16 23.25
CA PRO A 483 2.23 4.09 23.36
C PRO A 483 2.87 4.68 22.09
N VAL A 484 4.05 5.28 22.27
CA VAL A 484 4.90 5.65 21.13
C VAL A 484 5.51 4.38 20.55
N LEU A 485 5.37 4.20 19.24
CA LEU A 485 5.96 3.06 18.52
C LEU A 485 7.17 3.54 17.72
N GLY A 486 8.30 2.87 17.93
CA GLY A 486 9.60 3.24 17.40
C GLY A 486 10.47 3.92 18.45
N GLY A 487 11.78 3.61 18.44
CA GLY A 487 12.77 4.21 19.34
C GLY A 487 12.84 3.56 20.73
N SER A 488 12.26 2.36 20.88
CA SER A 488 12.36 1.57 22.10
C SER A 488 12.44 0.07 21.78
N THR A 489 13.01 -0.71 22.70
CA THR A 489 13.03 -2.17 22.59
C THR A 489 11.68 -2.81 22.92
N THR A 490 10.85 -2.13 23.71
CA THR A 490 9.50 -2.59 24.06
C THR A 490 8.58 -2.57 22.86
N TYR A 491 8.55 -1.43 22.16
CA TYR A 491 7.73 -1.17 20.98
C TYR A 491 8.60 -0.70 19.80
N PRO A 492 9.42 -1.59 19.22
CA PRO A 492 10.20 -1.25 18.04
C PRO A 492 9.27 -1.07 16.84
N TYR A 493 9.59 -0.15 15.94
CA TYR A 493 8.77 0.10 14.75
C TYR A 493 9.54 0.82 13.64
N PRO A 494 9.15 0.66 12.35
CA PRO A 494 9.62 1.53 11.28
C PRO A 494 9.36 3.02 11.59
N ARG A 495 10.19 3.91 11.05
CA ARG A 495 9.95 5.36 11.13
C ARG A 495 8.97 5.82 10.05
N ARG A 496 8.26 6.91 10.35
CA ARG A 496 7.33 7.59 9.43
C ARG A 496 7.84 8.97 9.04
N GLY A 497 7.15 9.63 8.10
CA GLY A 497 7.43 11.01 7.71
C GLY A 497 7.20 12.01 8.86
N ARG A 498 8.23 12.81 9.18
CA ARG A 498 8.18 13.85 10.23
C ARG A 498 7.24 14.98 9.85
N THR A 499 6.34 15.34 10.78
CA THR A 499 5.38 16.45 10.60
C THR A 499 5.70 17.66 11.46
N GLY A 500 6.32 17.45 12.63
CA GLY A 500 6.82 18.52 13.50
C GLY A 500 5.71 19.40 14.11
N ARG A 501 4.47 18.90 14.26
CA ARG A 501 3.43 19.58 15.04
C ARG A 501 3.87 19.63 16.50
N LYS A 502 3.26 20.54 17.26
CA LYS A 502 3.59 20.71 18.68
C LYS A 502 3.23 19.44 19.46
N PRO A 503 3.96 19.13 20.54
CA PRO A 503 3.54 18.09 21.48
C PRO A 503 2.17 18.38 22.11
N THR A 504 1.50 17.35 22.60
CA THR A 504 0.29 17.48 23.41
C THR A 504 0.60 18.10 24.77
N LYS A 505 -0.41 18.67 25.45
CA LYS A 505 -0.23 19.28 26.77
C LYS A 505 -0.04 18.23 27.86
N LYS A 506 -0.76 17.10 27.77
CA LYS A 506 -0.76 16.04 28.79
C LYS A 506 0.36 15.01 28.61
N ASP A 507 0.89 14.84 27.40
CA ASP A 507 2.04 13.97 27.12
C ASP A 507 3.01 14.63 26.14
N PRO A 508 4.18 15.11 26.59
CA PRO A 508 5.15 15.78 25.73
C PRO A 508 5.81 14.83 24.71
N LYS A 509 5.66 13.50 24.86
CA LYS A 509 6.14 12.51 23.87
C LYS A 509 5.15 12.31 22.73
N CYS A 510 3.87 12.68 22.91
CA CYS A 510 2.82 12.56 21.92
C CYS A 510 2.71 13.84 21.08
N GLU A 511 2.68 13.70 19.75
CA GLU A 511 2.46 14.80 18.83
C GLU A 511 0.97 15.16 18.76
N LYS A 512 0.65 16.46 18.77
CA LYS A 512 -0.75 16.91 18.76
C LYS A 512 -1.48 16.50 17.47
N PRO A 513 -2.73 16.00 17.54
CA PRO A 513 -3.55 15.73 16.36
C PRO A 513 -3.75 16.96 15.46
N GLY A 514 -3.88 16.74 14.15
CA GLY A 514 -4.13 17.80 13.16
C GLY A 514 -3.99 17.30 11.72
N LYS A 515 -3.94 18.23 10.75
CA LYS A 515 -3.57 17.91 9.34
C LYS A 515 -2.18 17.28 9.34
N VAL A 516 -2.09 16.05 8.83
CA VAL A 516 -0.82 15.33 8.72
C VAL A 516 -0.13 15.82 7.45
N TYR A 517 1.09 16.31 7.60
CA TYR A 517 1.90 16.77 6.48
C TYR A 517 2.51 15.56 5.76
N VAL A 518 2.63 15.68 4.45
CA VAL A 518 3.56 14.92 3.61
C VAL A 518 4.27 15.91 2.68
N PRO A 519 5.51 15.62 2.25
CA PRO A 519 6.18 16.43 1.23
C PRO A 519 5.28 16.72 0.05
N ARG A 520 5.29 17.96 -0.44
CA ARG A 520 4.22 18.45 -1.33
C ARG A 520 3.99 17.59 -2.56
N ASP A 521 5.05 17.05 -3.13
CA ASP A 521 5.01 16.21 -4.33
C ASP A 521 4.55 14.77 -4.03
N GLU A 522 4.46 14.36 -2.76
CA GLU A 522 3.84 13.09 -2.35
C GLU A 522 2.31 13.21 -2.21
N ASN A 523 1.77 14.43 -2.12
CA ASN A 523 0.33 14.70 -2.07
C ASN A 523 -0.17 15.17 -3.45
N PHE A 524 -0.21 14.29 -4.44
CA PHE A 524 -0.62 14.68 -5.78
C PHE A 524 -2.08 15.16 -5.79
N GLY A 525 -2.28 16.44 -6.12
CA GLY A 525 -3.59 17.07 -6.11
C GLY A 525 -4.22 17.15 -7.50
N HIS A 526 -5.54 16.99 -7.54
CA HIS A 526 -6.53 17.59 -8.45
C HIS A 526 -7.19 16.73 -9.52
N LEU A 527 -6.76 15.50 -9.80
CA LEU A 527 -7.48 14.61 -10.74
C LEU A 527 -7.43 13.10 -10.35
N LYS A 528 -6.94 12.76 -9.15
CA LYS A 528 -6.18 11.50 -8.97
C LYS A 528 -6.74 10.50 -7.96
N SER A 529 -6.42 9.22 -8.16
CA SER A 529 -6.77 8.06 -7.32
C SER A 529 -6.64 8.29 -5.80
N SER A 530 -5.53 8.89 -5.36
CA SER A 530 -5.25 9.12 -3.94
C SER A 530 -6.08 10.24 -3.35
N ASP A 531 -6.53 11.22 -4.13
CA ASP A 531 -7.51 12.23 -3.70
C ASP A 531 -8.90 11.61 -3.52
N PHE A 532 -9.33 10.73 -4.43
CA PHE A 532 -10.57 9.97 -4.26
C PHE A 532 -10.52 9.13 -2.99
N LEU A 533 -9.47 8.32 -2.78
CA LEU A 533 -9.32 7.47 -1.59
C LEU A 533 -9.18 8.30 -0.30
N SER A 534 -8.38 9.36 -0.33
CA SER A 534 -8.17 10.30 0.79
C SER A 534 -9.46 10.99 1.20
N PHE A 535 -10.18 11.54 0.22
CA PHE A 535 -11.46 12.16 0.44
C PHE A 535 -12.49 11.13 0.89
N ALA A 536 -12.49 9.93 0.31
CA ALA A 536 -13.40 8.86 0.65
C ALA A 536 -13.26 8.42 2.11
N ILE A 537 -12.05 8.14 2.56
CA ILE A 537 -11.78 7.73 3.93
C ILE A 537 -12.10 8.87 4.91
N LYS A 538 -11.74 10.12 4.57
CA LYS A 538 -12.07 11.28 5.42
C LYS A 538 -13.57 11.53 5.50
N ALA A 539 -14.29 11.47 4.39
CA ALA A 539 -15.73 11.66 4.32
C ALA A 539 -16.46 10.53 5.06
N LEU A 540 -16.03 9.28 4.86
CA LEU A 540 -16.53 8.12 5.58
C LEU A 540 -16.35 8.32 7.10
N SER A 541 -15.11 8.57 7.54
CA SER A 541 -14.76 8.73 8.97
C SER A 541 -15.49 9.90 9.65
N ARG A 542 -15.56 11.07 9.00
CA ARG A 542 -16.09 12.30 9.62
C ARG A 542 -17.58 12.49 9.46
N ASN A 543 -18.17 12.00 8.37
CA ASN A 543 -19.55 12.32 8.01
C ASN A 543 -20.45 11.06 8.07
N VAL A 544 -19.99 9.92 7.56
CA VAL A 544 -20.85 8.75 7.37
C VAL A 544 -20.88 7.84 8.60
N LEU A 545 -19.71 7.49 9.17
CA LEU A 545 -19.65 6.58 10.32
C LEU A 545 -20.40 7.11 11.56
N PRO A 546 -20.37 8.41 11.89
CA PRO A 546 -21.18 8.95 12.98
C PRO A 546 -22.69 8.80 12.73
N LEU A 547 -23.14 8.97 11.48
CA LEU A 547 -24.54 8.79 11.10
C LEU A 547 -24.96 7.32 11.12
N LEU A 548 -24.09 6.41 10.65
CA LEU A 548 -24.36 4.98 10.78
C LEU A 548 -24.44 4.56 12.25
N LYS A 549 -23.57 5.10 13.10
CA LYS A 549 -23.57 4.81 14.53
C LYS A 549 -24.86 5.26 15.21
N SER A 550 -25.39 6.43 14.85
CA SER A 550 -26.63 6.94 15.45
C SER A 550 -27.84 6.04 15.22
N LEU A 551 -27.88 5.28 14.10
CA LEU A 551 -28.92 4.28 13.85
C LEU A 551 -28.99 3.21 14.94
N PHE A 552 -27.83 2.81 15.46
CA PHE A 552 -27.72 1.80 16.51
C PHE A 552 -27.93 2.43 17.89
N ASP A 553 -27.37 3.62 18.14
CA ASP A 553 -27.52 4.34 19.41
C ASP A 553 -29.00 4.72 19.67
N LEU A 554 -29.77 5.02 18.63
CA LEU A 554 -31.21 5.32 18.69
C LEU A 554 -32.10 4.07 18.62
N ASN A 555 -31.52 2.87 18.60
CA ASN A 555 -32.23 1.59 18.43
C ASN A 555 -33.15 1.53 17.19
N PHE A 556 -32.81 2.25 16.11
CA PHE A 556 -33.55 2.15 14.84
C PHE A 556 -33.39 0.77 14.20
N THR A 557 -32.22 0.15 14.36
CA THR A 557 -31.95 -1.23 13.93
C THR A 557 -31.15 -1.99 14.99
N PRO A 558 -31.41 -3.29 15.22
CA PRO A 558 -30.58 -4.09 16.11
C PRO A 558 -29.15 -4.20 15.61
N ASN A 559 -28.17 -4.14 16.53
CA ASN A 559 -26.75 -4.35 16.21
C ASN A 559 -26.40 -5.83 15.94
N GLU A 560 -27.36 -6.74 16.06
CA GLU A 560 -27.21 -8.14 15.69
C GLU A 560 -27.85 -8.40 14.32
N PHE A 561 -27.24 -9.30 13.55
CA PHE A 561 -27.93 -9.96 12.44
C PHE A 561 -28.84 -11.06 12.99
N GLY A 562 -30.01 -11.23 12.38
CA GLY A 562 -30.97 -12.28 12.74
C GLY A 562 -30.69 -13.60 12.03
N SER A 563 -30.11 -13.56 10.82
CA SER A 563 -29.80 -14.73 10.01
C SER A 563 -28.60 -14.49 9.08
N PHE A 564 -28.10 -15.54 8.43
CA PHE A 564 -27.10 -15.39 7.37
C PHE A 564 -27.67 -14.69 6.12
N GLU A 565 -29.00 -14.71 5.92
CA GLU A 565 -29.66 -13.95 4.85
C GLU A 565 -29.56 -12.45 5.10
N ASP A 566 -29.75 -12.00 6.34
CA ASP A 566 -29.65 -10.58 6.69
C ASP A 566 -28.29 -9.96 6.31
N VAL A 567 -27.23 -10.78 6.30
CA VAL A 567 -25.89 -10.36 5.89
C VAL A 567 -25.78 -10.27 4.37
N ARG A 568 -26.36 -11.23 3.64
CA ARG A 568 -26.43 -11.20 2.16
C ARG A 568 -27.26 -10.02 1.67
N GLU A 569 -28.34 -9.70 2.38
CA GLU A 569 -29.20 -8.56 2.07
C GLU A 569 -28.45 -7.23 2.08
N LEU A 570 -27.31 -7.09 2.76
CA LEU A 570 -26.49 -5.87 2.67
C LEU A 570 -26.03 -5.55 1.23
N CYS A 571 -25.83 -6.57 0.40
CA CYS A 571 -25.41 -6.42 -1.00
C CYS A 571 -26.49 -6.79 -2.04
N GLU A 572 -27.53 -7.55 -1.65
CA GLU A 572 -28.63 -7.94 -2.54
C GLU A 572 -29.80 -6.94 -2.49
N GLY A 573 -30.45 -6.76 -1.33
CA GLY A 573 -31.55 -5.80 -1.14
C GLY A 573 -31.17 -4.43 -0.57
N GLY A 574 -29.96 -4.29 -0.02
CA GLY A 574 -29.42 -3.09 0.62
C GLY A 574 -29.98 -2.79 2.03
N LEU A 575 -29.32 -1.88 2.72
CA LEU A 575 -29.72 -1.36 4.02
C LEU A 575 -30.71 -0.20 3.85
N ARG A 576 -31.92 -0.36 4.40
CA ARG A 576 -32.90 0.74 4.46
C ARG A 576 -32.50 1.76 5.51
N LEU A 577 -32.38 3.02 5.11
CA LEU A 577 -32.02 4.12 5.99
C LEU A 577 -33.15 5.15 6.12
N PRO A 578 -33.27 5.81 7.29
CA PRO A 578 -34.11 7.00 7.42
C PRO A 578 -33.75 8.07 6.38
N THR A 579 -34.76 8.74 5.81
CA THR A 579 -34.57 9.73 4.74
C THR A 579 -33.70 10.92 5.17
N ASP A 580 -33.77 11.32 6.44
CA ASP A 580 -32.93 12.38 7.03
C ASP A 580 -31.45 11.98 7.12
N ILE A 581 -31.15 10.71 7.38
CA ILE A 581 -29.77 10.19 7.37
C ILE A 581 -29.28 10.05 5.93
N LEU A 582 -30.10 9.46 5.05
CA LEU A 582 -29.70 9.26 3.67
C LEU A 582 -29.52 10.57 2.89
N SER A 583 -30.30 11.62 3.18
CA SER A 583 -30.14 12.94 2.57
C SER A 583 -28.85 13.65 2.97
N GLN A 584 -28.24 13.29 4.11
CA GLN A 584 -26.91 13.77 4.52
C GLN A 584 -25.78 12.97 3.89
N ILE A 585 -26.05 11.72 3.51
CA ILE A 585 -25.08 10.76 2.95
C ILE A 585 -25.03 10.89 1.41
N SER A 586 -26.18 10.84 0.74
CA SER A 586 -26.29 10.78 -0.74
C SER A 586 -25.63 11.91 -1.54
N PRO A 587 -25.49 13.16 -1.03
CA PRO A 587 -24.80 14.23 -1.78
C PRO A 587 -23.28 14.04 -1.84
N LEU A 588 -22.69 13.16 -1.04
CA LEU A 588 -21.25 12.94 -0.98
C LEU A 588 -20.77 12.19 -2.24
N PRO A 589 -19.93 12.79 -3.11
CA PRO A 589 -19.56 12.22 -4.41
C PRO A 589 -18.98 10.80 -4.35
N VAL A 590 -18.15 10.53 -3.35
CA VAL A 590 -17.55 9.21 -3.10
C VAL A 590 -18.61 8.12 -2.87
N LEU A 591 -19.74 8.48 -2.28
CA LEU A 591 -20.73 7.48 -1.88
C LEU A 591 -21.54 6.95 -3.05
N LYS A 592 -21.59 7.68 -4.18
CA LYS A 592 -22.14 7.14 -5.43
C LYS A 592 -21.30 5.98 -5.98
N GLU A 593 -20.01 5.96 -5.65
CA GLU A 593 -19.11 4.87 -6.02
C GLU A 593 -19.31 3.66 -5.09
N ILE A 594 -19.40 3.88 -3.77
CA ILE A 594 -19.53 2.79 -2.76
C ILE A 594 -20.95 2.20 -2.71
N PHE A 595 -21.98 3.06 -2.76
CA PHE A 595 -23.36 2.67 -2.56
C PHE A 595 -24.17 2.83 -3.83
N ARG A 596 -24.73 1.72 -4.33
CA ARG A 596 -25.65 1.77 -5.46
C ARG A 596 -27.01 2.27 -4.98
N THR A 597 -27.47 3.38 -5.55
CA THR A 597 -28.86 3.84 -5.42
C THR A 597 -29.60 3.42 -6.69
N ASP A 598 -30.37 2.35 -6.64
CA ASP A 598 -31.16 1.81 -7.76
C ASP A 598 -32.42 2.64 -8.09
N GLY A 599 -32.42 3.93 -7.76
CA GLY A 599 -33.57 4.81 -7.92
C GLY A 599 -34.59 4.71 -6.79
N GLU A 600 -34.48 3.74 -5.88
CA GLU A 600 -35.22 3.76 -4.62
C GLU A 600 -34.61 4.80 -3.65
N ILE A 601 -35.46 5.70 -3.17
CA ILE A 601 -35.04 6.93 -2.46
C ILE A 601 -34.40 6.64 -1.08
N ASN A 602 -34.46 5.41 -0.54
CA ASN A 602 -34.12 5.09 0.85
C ASN A 602 -33.18 3.87 1.08
N VAL A 603 -32.46 3.37 0.07
CA VAL A 603 -31.64 2.15 0.17
C VAL A 603 -30.15 2.43 -0.08
N LEU A 604 -29.30 1.87 0.79
CA LEU A 604 -27.85 1.88 0.69
C LEU A 604 -27.35 0.46 0.44
N LYS A 605 -26.84 0.17 -0.76
CA LYS A 605 -26.47 -1.19 -1.19
C LYS A 605 -24.98 -1.31 -1.55
N PHE A 606 -24.31 -2.27 -0.93
CA PHE A 606 -22.93 -2.64 -1.25
C PHE A 606 -22.84 -3.45 -2.56
N SER A 607 -21.68 -3.45 -3.20
CA SER A 607 -21.41 -4.36 -4.31
C SER A 607 -21.44 -5.84 -3.85
N ILE A 608 -21.87 -6.75 -4.71
CA ILE A 608 -21.88 -8.19 -4.36
C ILE A 608 -20.43 -8.71 -4.35
N PRO A 609 -19.91 -9.24 -3.22
CA PRO A 609 -18.56 -9.80 -3.15
C PRO A 609 -18.38 -10.98 -4.11
N HIS A 610 -17.20 -11.09 -4.72
CA HIS A 610 -16.93 -12.14 -5.72
C HIS A 610 -17.11 -13.55 -5.16
N LEU A 611 -16.76 -13.77 -3.89
CA LEU A 611 -16.93 -15.05 -3.20
C LEU A 611 -18.37 -15.60 -3.24
N ILE A 612 -19.37 -14.71 -3.18
CA ILE A 612 -20.79 -15.09 -3.15
C ILE A 612 -21.53 -14.76 -4.46
N LYS A 613 -20.80 -14.30 -5.49
CA LYS A 613 -21.35 -13.94 -6.80
C LYS A 613 -21.71 -15.18 -7.64
N ALA A 614 -21.16 -16.34 -7.31
CA ALA A 614 -21.27 -17.58 -8.08
C ALA A 614 -22.25 -18.62 -7.49
N VAL A 615 -22.37 -19.74 -8.22
CA VAL A 615 -23.32 -20.88 -8.12
C VAL A 615 -23.60 -21.40 -6.70
N ASN A 616 -22.68 -21.26 -5.75
CA ASN A 616 -22.81 -21.79 -4.40
C ASN A 616 -22.54 -20.72 -3.31
N LYS A 617 -23.60 -20.05 -2.83
CA LYS A 617 -23.55 -19.02 -1.78
C LYS A 617 -23.09 -19.53 -0.41
N SER A 618 -22.97 -20.85 -0.20
CA SER A 618 -22.49 -21.46 1.05
C SER A 618 -21.08 -22.03 0.96
N ALA A 619 -20.39 -21.92 -0.18
CA ALA A 619 -19.05 -22.48 -0.39
C ALA A 619 -18.01 -22.02 0.65
N TRP A 620 -18.12 -20.78 1.14
CA TRP A 620 -17.27 -20.22 2.19
C TRP A 620 -17.28 -21.02 3.50
N MET A 621 -18.34 -21.79 3.77
CA MET A 621 -18.43 -22.64 4.97
C MET A 621 -17.69 -23.97 4.82
N THR A 622 -17.27 -24.34 3.61
CA THR A 622 -16.58 -25.63 3.38
C THR A 622 -15.19 -25.64 3.99
N ASP A 623 -14.68 -26.83 4.30
CA ASP A 623 -13.32 -27.00 4.81
C ASP A 623 -12.29 -26.79 3.70
N GLU A 624 -12.67 -27.16 2.47
CA GLU A 624 -11.89 -26.94 1.26
C GLU A 624 -11.64 -25.46 1.00
N GLU A 625 -12.68 -24.60 1.03
CA GLU A 625 -12.49 -23.16 0.80
C GLU A 625 -11.72 -22.50 1.95
N PHE A 626 -12.01 -22.87 3.19
CA PHE A 626 -11.26 -22.41 4.36
C PHE A 626 -9.76 -22.68 4.26
N ALA A 627 -9.37 -23.88 3.79
CA ALA A 627 -7.97 -24.22 3.59
C ALA A 627 -7.38 -23.59 2.31
N ARG A 628 -8.15 -23.51 1.23
CA ARG A 628 -7.72 -22.93 -0.05
C ARG A 628 -7.39 -21.45 0.08
N GLU A 629 -8.16 -20.69 0.86
CA GLU A 629 -7.88 -19.27 1.10
C GLU A 629 -6.49 -19.02 1.74
N MET A 630 -5.91 -20.02 2.41
CA MET A 630 -4.53 -19.92 2.94
C MET A 630 -3.46 -19.97 1.82
N LEU A 631 -3.83 -20.41 0.61
CA LEU A 631 -2.96 -20.48 -0.57
C LEU A 631 -3.29 -19.44 -1.64
N ALA A 632 -4.56 -19.01 -1.70
CA ALA A 632 -5.10 -18.22 -2.79
C ALA A 632 -6.20 -17.23 -2.35
N GLY A 633 -6.34 -16.96 -1.05
CA GLY A 633 -7.23 -15.94 -0.51
C GLY A 633 -6.54 -14.59 -0.36
N VAL A 634 -7.07 -13.75 0.53
CA VAL A 634 -6.51 -12.40 0.80
C VAL A 634 -5.24 -12.41 1.65
N ASN A 635 -4.94 -13.51 2.36
CA ASN A 635 -3.74 -13.66 3.18
C ASN A 635 -2.94 -14.93 2.85
N PRO A 636 -2.48 -15.10 1.59
CA PRO A 636 -1.95 -16.37 1.12
C PRO A 636 -0.49 -16.60 1.53
N CYS A 637 0.07 -15.83 2.46
CA CYS A 637 1.51 -15.73 2.74
C CYS A 637 1.91 -16.15 4.17
N VAL A 638 0.99 -16.73 4.96
CA VAL A 638 1.26 -17.07 6.37
C VAL A 638 1.50 -18.56 6.59
N ILE A 639 0.80 -19.44 5.85
CA ILE A 639 0.89 -20.90 5.98
C ILE A 639 2.33 -21.41 5.85
N ARG A 640 2.69 -22.41 6.65
CA ARG A 640 4.04 -23.00 6.71
C ARG A 640 4.00 -24.52 6.66
N CYS A 641 5.10 -25.13 6.22
CA CYS A 641 5.32 -26.56 6.40
C CYS A 641 5.54 -26.85 7.89
N LEU A 642 4.81 -27.83 8.43
CA LEU A 642 4.99 -28.26 9.80
C LEU A 642 6.27 -29.11 9.90
N GLN A 643 7.26 -28.63 10.66
CA GLN A 643 8.56 -29.30 10.81
C GLN A 643 8.59 -30.33 11.92
N GLU A 644 7.82 -30.09 12.99
CA GLU A 644 7.79 -30.93 14.20
C GLU A 644 6.35 -31.02 14.73
N PHE A 645 6.02 -32.15 15.33
CA PHE A 645 4.73 -32.39 15.95
C PHE A 645 4.91 -32.99 17.36
N PRO A 646 4.16 -32.52 18.37
CA PRO A 646 3.20 -31.41 18.33
C PRO A 646 3.88 -30.05 18.08
N PRO A 647 3.15 -29.04 17.53
CA PRO A 647 3.72 -27.72 17.28
C PRO A 647 4.25 -27.08 18.57
N GLN A 648 5.44 -26.48 18.50
CA GLN A 648 6.10 -25.83 19.64
C GLN A 648 5.86 -24.32 19.65
N SER A 649 5.77 -23.74 20.85
CA SER A 649 5.74 -22.28 21.06
C SER A 649 7.14 -21.73 21.26
N LYS A 650 7.40 -20.53 20.74
CA LYS A 650 8.64 -19.75 20.96
C LYS A 650 8.51 -18.74 22.09
N LEU A 651 7.35 -18.68 22.75
CA LEU A 651 7.15 -17.79 23.89
C LEU A 651 8.04 -18.18 25.06
N ASP A 652 8.58 -17.19 25.76
CA ASP A 652 9.42 -17.40 26.94
C ASP A 652 8.61 -18.10 28.06
N PRO A 653 8.96 -19.36 28.42
CA PRO A 653 8.22 -20.11 29.44
C PRO A 653 8.27 -19.44 30.82
N SER A 654 9.28 -18.60 31.10
CA SER A 654 9.35 -17.84 32.36
C SER A 654 8.30 -16.74 32.46
N VAL A 655 7.77 -16.29 31.32
CA VAL A 655 6.75 -15.23 31.21
C VAL A 655 5.36 -15.82 30.98
N TYR A 656 5.27 -16.88 30.17
CA TYR A 656 4.01 -17.45 29.69
C TYR A 656 3.74 -18.88 30.19
N GLY A 657 4.61 -19.48 31.00
CA GLY A 657 4.43 -20.85 31.51
C GLY A 657 4.46 -21.93 30.43
N ASP A 658 3.84 -23.08 30.71
CA ASP A 658 3.74 -24.19 29.76
C ASP A 658 2.83 -23.83 28.58
N GLN A 659 3.42 -23.75 27.38
CA GLN A 659 2.75 -23.46 26.11
C GLN A 659 2.72 -24.67 25.18
N THR A 660 2.96 -25.88 25.71
CA THR A 660 2.95 -27.13 24.94
C THR A 660 1.57 -27.37 24.36
N SER A 661 1.50 -27.51 23.03
CA SER A 661 0.25 -27.83 22.33
C SER A 661 -0.38 -29.11 22.86
N LYS A 662 -1.71 -29.13 22.94
CA LYS A 662 -2.51 -30.29 23.38
C LYS A 662 -2.98 -31.15 22.21
N MET A 663 -2.54 -30.85 20.99
CA MET A 663 -2.73 -31.73 19.83
C MET A 663 -1.94 -33.03 19.99
N THR A 664 -2.50 -34.14 19.51
CA THR A 664 -1.91 -35.48 19.57
C THR A 664 -2.02 -36.11 18.19
N GLU A 665 -1.22 -37.15 17.91
CA GLU A 665 -1.26 -37.82 16.61
C GLU A 665 -2.64 -38.44 16.35
N GLN A 666 -3.26 -39.00 17.39
CA GLN A 666 -4.62 -39.54 17.35
C GLN A 666 -5.65 -38.51 16.87
N HIS A 667 -5.52 -37.23 17.27
CA HIS A 667 -6.40 -36.16 16.80
C HIS A 667 -6.31 -35.97 15.28
N LEU A 668 -5.13 -36.20 14.69
CA LEU A 668 -4.91 -36.06 13.25
C LEU A 668 -5.37 -37.31 12.49
N GLU A 669 -5.04 -38.50 12.99
CA GLU A 669 -5.33 -39.80 12.36
C GLU A 669 -6.82 -40.02 12.08
N ILE A 670 -7.69 -39.59 13.00
CA ILE A 670 -9.15 -39.73 12.86
C ILE A 670 -9.66 -39.06 11.58
N ASN A 671 -9.03 -37.96 11.14
CA ASN A 671 -9.47 -37.16 10.00
C ASN A 671 -8.64 -37.38 8.73
N LEU A 672 -7.69 -38.31 8.78
CA LEU A 672 -6.83 -38.66 7.63
C LEU A 672 -7.48 -39.68 6.69
N GLU A 673 -8.64 -40.26 7.01
CA GLU A 673 -9.43 -41.11 6.08
C GLU A 673 -8.63 -42.26 5.43
N GLY A 674 -7.69 -42.87 6.17
CA GLY A 674 -6.84 -43.95 5.66
C GLY A 674 -5.58 -43.51 4.90
N LEU A 675 -5.30 -42.20 4.86
CA LEU A 675 -4.03 -41.66 4.38
C LEU A 675 -2.93 -41.94 5.42
N THR A 676 -1.78 -42.46 4.99
CA THR A 676 -0.65 -42.74 5.90
C THR A 676 -0.03 -41.44 6.41
N ALA A 677 -0.08 -41.23 7.72
CA ALA A 677 0.45 -40.05 8.41
C ALA A 677 1.97 -40.15 8.62
N ILE A 678 2.64 -38.99 8.61
CA ILE A 678 4.02 -38.75 9.09
C ILE A 678 5.18 -39.26 8.19
N GLU A 679 4.93 -39.70 6.96
CA GLU A 679 6.00 -39.83 5.95
C GLU A 679 5.81 -38.84 4.80
N GLY A 680 6.78 -37.93 4.63
CA GLY A 680 6.77 -36.89 3.60
C GLY A 680 6.23 -35.55 4.10
N GLN A 681 6.79 -34.45 3.58
CA GLN A 681 6.45 -33.05 3.92
C GLN A 681 5.02 -32.66 3.47
N ARG A 682 3.99 -33.28 4.07
CA ARG A 682 2.57 -33.13 3.72
C ARG A 682 1.73 -32.47 4.81
N LEU A 683 2.31 -32.21 5.98
CA LEU A 683 1.65 -31.47 7.06
C LEU A 683 2.03 -29.99 7.00
N PHE A 684 1.03 -29.14 7.19
CA PHE A 684 1.14 -27.69 7.18
C PHE A 684 0.46 -27.12 8.41
N ILE A 685 0.83 -25.89 8.75
CA ILE A 685 0.27 -25.17 9.88
C ILE A 685 -0.02 -23.71 9.53
N LEU A 686 -1.17 -23.22 9.98
CA LEU A 686 -1.43 -21.80 10.17
C LEU A 686 -1.35 -21.51 11.67
N ASP A 687 -0.27 -20.86 12.10
CA ASP A 687 0.06 -20.65 13.51
C ASP A 687 -0.06 -19.17 13.90
N HIS A 688 -1.13 -18.84 14.62
CA HIS A 688 -1.37 -17.50 15.19
C HIS A 688 -1.12 -17.47 16.70
N HIS A 689 -0.68 -18.59 17.29
CA HIS A 689 -0.67 -18.77 18.74
C HIS A 689 0.24 -17.75 19.44
N ASP A 690 1.51 -17.70 19.05
CA ASP A 690 2.53 -16.95 19.79
C ASP A 690 2.27 -15.44 19.72
N LEU A 691 1.73 -14.94 18.60
CA LEU A 691 1.41 -13.51 18.49
C LEU A 691 0.23 -13.15 19.41
N PHE A 692 -0.90 -13.86 19.31
CA PHE A 692 -2.11 -13.47 20.02
C PHE A 692 -2.08 -13.81 21.52
N MET A 693 -1.41 -14.90 21.93
CA MET A 693 -1.29 -15.30 23.34
C MET A 693 -0.76 -14.16 24.22
N GLN A 694 0.15 -13.34 23.70
CA GLN A 694 0.72 -12.17 24.41
C GLN A 694 -0.32 -11.08 24.74
N PHE A 695 -1.47 -11.07 24.07
CA PHE A 695 -2.50 -10.03 24.20
C PHE A 695 -3.81 -10.56 24.80
N LEU A 696 -4.05 -11.89 24.80
CA LEU A 696 -5.32 -12.48 25.21
C LEU A 696 -5.80 -12.05 26.59
N GLY A 697 -4.91 -11.93 27.58
CA GLY A 697 -5.29 -11.46 28.92
C GLY A 697 -5.92 -10.06 28.91
N ARG A 698 -5.43 -9.17 28.04
CA ARG A 698 -5.94 -7.80 27.88
C ARG A 698 -7.19 -7.76 27.00
N LEU A 699 -7.23 -8.55 25.94
CA LEU A 699 -8.36 -8.62 25.01
C LEU A 699 -9.58 -9.23 25.71
N ASN A 700 -9.41 -10.36 26.41
CA ASN A 700 -10.52 -11.07 27.04
C ASN A 700 -11.06 -10.37 28.29
N ALA A 701 -10.30 -9.46 28.89
CA ALA A 701 -10.77 -8.55 29.93
C ALA A 701 -11.74 -7.48 29.40
N SER A 702 -11.75 -7.21 28.09
CA SER A 702 -12.74 -6.35 27.46
C SER A 702 -14.15 -6.95 27.59
N LYS A 703 -15.16 -6.09 27.66
CA LYS A 703 -16.57 -6.53 27.64
C LYS A 703 -17.06 -6.82 26.22
N SER A 704 -16.44 -6.20 25.20
CA SER A 704 -16.86 -6.28 23.80
C SER A 704 -16.24 -7.45 23.03
N THR A 705 -15.09 -7.96 23.46
CA THR A 705 -14.30 -8.93 22.70
C THR A 705 -13.93 -10.17 23.52
N LYS A 706 -13.82 -11.31 22.84
CA LYS A 706 -13.35 -12.59 23.36
C LYS A 706 -12.58 -13.29 22.25
N ALA A 707 -11.35 -13.70 22.55
CA ALA A 707 -10.39 -14.23 21.60
C ALA A 707 -9.76 -15.53 22.10
N TYR A 708 -9.38 -16.36 21.14
CA TYR A 708 -8.43 -17.46 21.31
C TYR A 708 -7.15 -17.13 20.54
N ALA A 709 -6.05 -17.76 20.95
CA ALA A 709 -4.83 -17.87 20.17
C ALA A 709 -4.90 -19.22 19.44
N THR A 710 -4.90 -19.18 18.10
CA THR A 710 -5.26 -20.36 17.30
C THR A 710 -4.07 -21.02 16.61
N ARG A 711 -4.14 -22.36 16.47
CA ARG A 711 -3.31 -23.14 15.54
C ARG A 711 -4.19 -24.05 14.70
N THR A 712 -3.92 -24.14 13.41
CA THR A 712 -4.65 -25.02 12.49
C THR A 712 -3.68 -25.96 11.80
N ILE A 713 -3.90 -27.27 11.90
CA ILE A 713 -3.11 -28.27 11.16
C ILE A 713 -3.84 -28.63 9.88
N LEU A 714 -3.10 -28.66 8.78
CA LEU A 714 -3.59 -29.02 7.46
C LEU A 714 -2.78 -30.15 6.85
N PHE A 715 -3.43 -30.95 6.01
CA PHE A 715 -2.83 -32.03 5.26
C PHE A 715 -2.98 -31.81 3.76
N LEU A 716 -1.89 -32.05 3.02
CA LEU A 716 -1.89 -32.02 1.55
C LEU A 716 -2.31 -33.36 0.97
N LYS A 717 -3.50 -33.38 0.38
CA LYS A 717 -4.06 -34.54 -0.33
C LYS A 717 -3.31 -34.79 -1.64
N ASP A 718 -3.44 -36.00 -2.17
CA ASP A 718 -2.84 -36.38 -3.46
C ASP A 718 -3.38 -35.59 -4.65
N ASP A 719 -4.58 -35.02 -4.52
CA ASP A 719 -5.18 -34.16 -5.53
C ASP A 719 -4.69 -32.70 -5.49
N GLY A 720 -3.71 -32.40 -4.64
CA GLY A 720 -3.08 -31.08 -4.51
C GLY A 720 -3.81 -30.09 -3.61
N THR A 721 -4.98 -30.43 -3.05
CA THR A 721 -5.74 -29.56 -2.16
C THR A 721 -5.42 -29.81 -0.69
N LEU A 722 -5.59 -28.78 0.15
CA LEU A 722 -5.40 -28.87 1.59
C LEU A 722 -6.70 -29.28 2.30
N LYS A 723 -6.57 -30.10 3.34
CA LYS A 723 -7.65 -30.48 4.26
C LYS A 723 -7.29 -30.05 5.69
N PRO A 724 -8.13 -29.27 6.39
CA PRO A 724 -7.91 -29.01 7.81
C PRO A 724 -8.17 -30.28 8.63
N LEU A 725 -7.27 -30.61 9.55
CA LEU A 725 -7.36 -31.80 10.40
C LEU A 725 -7.76 -31.50 11.84
N ALA A 726 -7.30 -30.37 12.38
CA ALA A 726 -7.57 -29.95 13.75
C ALA A 726 -7.34 -28.45 13.93
N ILE A 727 -8.08 -27.84 14.85
CA ILE A 727 -7.88 -26.47 15.34
C ILE A 727 -7.66 -26.51 16.84
N GLU A 728 -6.56 -25.92 17.32
CA GLU A 728 -6.31 -25.70 18.74
C GLU A 728 -6.70 -24.27 19.11
N LEU A 729 -7.57 -24.14 20.11
CA LEU A 729 -8.03 -22.89 20.68
C LEU A 729 -7.43 -22.72 22.07
N SER A 730 -6.42 -21.84 22.18
CA SER A 730 -5.65 -21.64 23.41
C SER A 730 -6.07 -20.36 24.13
N LEU A 731 -6.17 -20.44 25.46
CA LEU A 731 -6.36 -19.31 26.37
C LEU A 731 -5.23 -19.24 27.39
N PRO A 732 -4.89 -18.07 27.94
CA PRO A 732 -4.05 -18.02 29.12
C PRO A 732 -4.77 -18.71 30.28
N HIS A 733 -4.02 -19.40 31.13
CA HIS A 733 -4.58 -20.03 32.32
C HIS A 733 -5.33 -19.00 33.19
N SER A 734 -6.47 -19.40 33.77
CA SER A 734 -7.36 -18.50 34.53
C SER A 734 -6.71 -17.85 35.75
N GLY A 735 -5.77 -18.56 36.40
CA GLY A 735 -4.94 -18.05 37.49
C GLY A 735 -3.79 -17.10 37.06
N GLY A 736 -3.64 -16.82 35.76
CA GLY A 736 -2.65 -15.90 35.20
C GLY A 736 -1.74 -16.54 34.16
N GLN A 737 -1.25 -15.73 33.21
CA GLN A 737 -0.48 -16.21 32.03
C GLN A 737 0.79 -17.00 32.37
N LYS A 738 1.42 -16.75 33.54
CA LYS A 738 2.63 -17.48 33.96
C LYS A 738 2.38 -18.96 34.25
N LEU A 739 1.13 -19.38 34.40
CA LEU A 739 0.74 -20.76 34.64
C LEU A 739 0.55 -21.56 33.34
N GLY A 740 0.79 -20.97 32.17
CA GLY A 740 0.68 -21.67 30.89
C GLY A 740 -0.60 -21.36 30.12
N ALA A 741 -0.80 -22.14 29.06
CA ALA A 741 -2.01 -22.14 28.26
C ALA A 741 -2.98 -23.23 28.70
N HIS A 742 -4.27 -22.92 28.66
CA HIS A 742 -5.35 -23.89 28.67
C HIS A 742 -5.94 -23.97 27.26
N SER A 743 -5.79 -25.12 26.61
CA SER A 743 -6.13 -25.30 25.20
C SER A 743 -7.16 -26.39 24.99
N LYS A 744 -8.05 -26.16 24.02
CA LYS A 744 -9.01 -27.16 23.53
C LYS A 744 -8.70 -27.48 22.06
N VAL A 745 -8.67 -28.75 21.71
CA VAL A 745 -8.52 -29.20 20.32
C VAL A 745 -9.90 -29.52 19.77
N ILE A 746 -10.26 -28.87 18.67
CA ILE A 746 -11.53 -29.05 17.96
C ILE A 746 -11.23 -29.76 16.64
N LEU A 747 -12.01 -30.80 16.34
CA LEU A 747 -11.89 -31.60 15.14
C LEU A 747 -13.02 -31.27 14.14
N PRO A 748 -12.79 -31.50 12.83
CA PRO A 748 -13.82 -31.42 11.81
C PRO A 748 -15.08 -32.22 12.17
N ALA A 749 -16.23 -31.58 12.00
CA ALA A 749 -17.55 -32.20 12.13
C ALA A 749 -18.54 -31.47 11.21
N SER A 750 -19.49 -32.21 10.62
CA SER A 750 -20.47 -31.67 9.67
C SER A 750 -21.90 -31.60 10.21
N GLU A 751 -22.18 -32.29 11.31
CA GLU A 751 -23.53 -32.45 11.86
C GLU A 751 -23.61 -32.04 13.33
N GLY A 752 -24.84 -31.77 13.78
CA GLY A 752 -25.13 -31.50 15.19
C GLY A 752 -24.46 -30.25 15.76
N VAL A 753 -24.33 -30.25 17.09
CA VAL A 753 -23.69 -29.15 17.82
C VAL A 753 -22.19 -29.12 17.57
N GLU A 754 -21.58 -30.28 17.34
CA GLU A 754 -20.17 -30.45 16.98
C GLU A 754 -19.84 -29.74 15.67
N GLY A 755 -20.70 -29.84 14.64
CA GLY A 755 -20.53 -29.08 13.40
C GLY A 755 -20.61 -27.56 13.60
N THR A 756 -21.43 -27.10 14.55
CA THR A 756 -21.48 -25.69 14.92
C THR A 756 -20.21 -25.25 15.65
N ILE A 757 -19.69 -26.08 16.55
CA ILE A 757 -18.43 -25.85 17.27
C ILE A 757 -17.26 -25.79 16.27
N TRP A 758 -17.23 -26.67 15.27
CA TRP A 758 -16.22 -26.66 14.21
C TRP A 758 -16.29 -25.37 13.38
N LEU A 759 -17.48 -24.97 12.93
CA LEU A 759 -17.68 -23.72 12.21
C LEU A 759 -17.23 -22.50 13.02
N LEU A 760 -17.53 -22.47 14.33
CA LEU A 760 -17.03 -21.44 15.25
C LEU A 760 -15.50 -21.48 15.39
N ALA A 761 -14.89 -22.66 15.52
CA ALA A 761 -13.44 -22.82 15.58
C ALA A 761 -12.76 -22.22 14.35
N LYS A 762 -13.27 -22.49 13.14
CA LYS A 762 -12.82 -21.84 11.91
C LYS A 762 -12.98 -20.33 11.97
N ALA A 763 -14.10 -19.81 12.46
CA ALA A 763 -14.30 -18.37 12.60
C ALA A 763 -13.27 -17.71 13.54
N TYR A 764 -12.89 -18.33 14.67
CA TYR A 764 -11.83 -17.78 15.52
C TYR A 764 -10.47 -17.76 14.82
N VAL A 765 -10.16 -18.79 14.02
CA VAL A 765 -8.96 -18.80 13.16
C VAL A 765 -9.02 -17.64 12.19
N VAL A 766 -10.14 -17.44 11.50
CA VAL A 766 -10.28 -16.34 10.53
C VAL A 766 -10.25 -14.97 11.22
N VAL A 767 -10.78 -14.80 12.43
CA VAL A 767 -10.62 -13.53 13.16
C VAL A 767 -9.15 -13.24 13.47
N ASN A 768 -8.39 -14.23 13.94
CA ASN A 768 -6.93 -14.09 14.12
C ASN A 768 -6.26 -13.75 12.78
N ASP A 769 -6.60 -14.46 11.71
CA ASP A 769 -6.03 -14.27 10.38
C ASP A 769 -6.40 -12.92 9.77
N SER A 770 -7.61 -12.39 9.98
CA SER A 770 -8.03 -11.07 9.49
C SER A 770 -7.29 -9.96 10.23
N CYS A 771 -7.05 -10.12 11.54
CA CYS A 771 -6.21 -9.20 12.29
C CYS A 771 -4.74 -9.29 11.86
N TYR A 772 -4.23 -10.51 11.62
CA TYR A 772 -2.85 -10.71 11.16
C TYR A 772 -2.66 -10.12 9.76
N HIS A 773 -3.57 -10.42 8.84
CA HIS A 773 -3.62 -9.86 7.49
C HIS A 773 -3.56 -8.34 7.53
N GLN A 774 -4.50 -7.69 8.22
CA GLN A 774 -4.62 -6.24 8.12
C GLN A 774 -3.47 -5.51 8.83
N LEU A 775 -3.01 -6.00 9.98
CA LEU A 775 -2.02 -5.32 10.82
C LEU A 775 -0.57 -5.68 10.48
N ILE A 776 -0.34 -6.88 9.96
CA ILE A 776 1.00 -7.43 9.70
C ILE A 776 1.23 -7.60 8.19
N SER A 777 0.51 -8.50 7.51
CA SER A 777 0.76 -8.78 6.09
C SER A 777 0.56 -7.55 5.21
N HIS A 778 -0.49 -6.77 5.48
CA HIS A 778 -0.85 -5.57 4.75
C HIS A 778 -0.16 -4.35 5.37
N TRP A 779 -0.64 -3.81 6.50
CA TRP A 779 -0.11 -2.54 7.05
C TRP A 779 1.39 -2.57 7.36
N LEU A 780 1.88 -3.52 8.16
CA LEU A 780 3.29 -3.52 8.56
C LEU A 780 4.20 -3.81 7.37
N ASN A 781 3.99 -4.96 6.71
CA ASN A 781 4.92 -5.52 5.73
C ASN A 781 4.83 -4.86 4.35
N THR A 782 3.88 -3.94 4.11
CA THR A 782 3.86 -3.11 2.90
C THR A 782 3.99 -1.63 3.26
N HIS A 783 2.97 -1.02 3.86
CA HIS A 783 2.90 0.41 4.14
C HIS A 783 4.00 0.91 5.08
N ALA A 784 4.09 0.35 6.30
CA ALA A 784 4.95 0.90 7.35
C ALA A 784 6.44 0.64 7.07
N VAL A 785 6.80 -0.54 6.54
CA VAL A 785 8.20 -0.86 6.22
C VAL A 785 8.70 -0.16 4.97
N ILE A 786 7.84 0.19 4.00
CA ILE A 786 8.26 0.89 2.77
C ILE A 786 8.51 2.38 2.99
N GLU A 787 7.71 3.06 3.82
CA GLU A 787 7.84 4.52 4.07
C GLU A 787 9.29 4.96 4.43
N PRO A 788 10.06 4.25 5.27
CA PRO A 788 11.49 4.50 5.47
C PRO A 788 12.36 4.56 4.21
N PHE A 789 12.13 3.67 3.25
CA PHE A 789 12.88 3.63 1.98
C PHE A 789 12.55 4.83 1.11
N ILE A 790 11.30 5.30 1.11
CA ILE A 790 10.86 6.49 0.39
C ILE A 790 11.58 7.73 0.92
N ILE A 791 11.56 7.88 2.26
CA ILE A 791 12.22 9.00 2.94
C ILE A 791 13.73 8.97 2.66
N ALA A 792 14.37 7.80 2.77
CA ALA A 792 15.80 7.67 2.53
C ALA A 792 16.17 7.99 1.08
N THR A 793 15.35 7.52 0.12
CA THR A 793 15.57 7.71 -1.32
C THR A 793 15.57 9.19 -1.67
N ASN A 794 14.52 9.92 -1.27
CA ASN A 794 14.42 11.36 -1.52
C ASN A 794 15.50 12.18 -0.78
N ARG A 795 16.04 11.69 0.33
CA ARG A 795 17.09 12.37 1.11
C ARG A 795 18.50 12.13 0.59
N ASN A 796 18.77 11.01 -0.08
CA ASN A 796 20.14 10.61 -0.41
C ASN A 796 20.41 10.38 -1.88
N LEU A 797 19.41 9.98 -2.65
CA LEU A 797 19.57 9.71 -4.07
C LEU A 797 19.01 10.89 -4.85
N SER A 798 19.86 11.58 -5.61
CA SER A 798 19.40 12.64 -6.51
C SER A 798 18.37 12.08 -7.50
N VAL A 799 17.47 12.92 -8.01
CA VAL A 799 16.58 12.57 -9.14
C VAL A 799 17.32 12.11 -10.41
N LEU A 800 18.62 12.45 -10.50
CA LEU A 800 19.54 11.96 -11.54
C LEU A 800 20.05 10.55 -11.26
N HIS A 801 20.03 10.07 -10.01
CA HIS A 801 20.60 8.79 -9.63
C HIS A 801 19.80 7.63 -10.26
N PRO A 802 20.45 6.63 -10.88
CA PRO A 802 19.75 5.53 -11.54
C PRO A 802 18.85 4.73 -10.59
N VAL A 803 19.30 4.48 -9.35
CA VAL A 803 18.47 3.77 -8.35
C VAL A 803 17.25 4.60 -7.93
N TYR A 804 17.33 5.94 -7.91
CA TYR A 804 16.15 6.78 -7.71
C TYR A 804 15.14 6.55 -8.84
N LYS A 805 15.56 6.63 -10.11
CA LYS A 805 14.68 6.44 -11.27
C LYS A 805 14.09 5.03 -11.38
N LEU A 806 14.79 4.03 -10.84
CA LEU A 806 14.33 2.66 -10.73
C LEU A 806 13.23 2.52 -9.67
N LEU A 807 13.45 3.06 -8.46
CA LEU A 807 12.58 2.84 -7.30
C LEU A 807 11.44 3.84 -7.16
N PHE A 808 11.63 5.10 -7.59
CA PHE A 808 10.65 6.18 -7.43
C PHE A 808 9.22 5.84 -7.90
N PRO A 809 9.01 5.17 -9.05
CA PRO A 809 7.65 4.78 -9.46
C PRO A 809 6.96 3.87 -8.44
N HIS A 810 7.73 3.11 -7.67
CA HIS A 810 7.24 2.13 -6.70
C HIS A 810 6.90 2.73 -5.32
N TYR A 811 7.09 4.05 -5.15
CA TYR A 811 6.91 4.75 -3.87
C TYR A 811 5.73 5.70 -3.86
N ARG A 812 5.21 6.03 -5.05
CA ARG A 812 4.18 7.04 -5.25
C ARG A 812 2.96 6.78 -4.35
N ASP A 813 2.36 7.86 -3.84
CA ASP A 813 1.19 7.87 -2.94
C ASP A 813 1.31 7.14 -1.58
N THR A 814 2.36 6.35 -1.35
CA THR A 814 2.52 5.57 -0.11
C THR A 814 2.60 6.49 1.13
N MET A 815 3.39 7.57 1.06
CA MET A 815 3.47 8.52 2.17
C MET A 815 2.12 9.22 2.43
N ASN A 816 1.37 9.52 1.36
CA ASN A 816 0.06 10.15 1.46
C ASN A 816 -0.96 9.23 2.12
N ILE A 817 -1.13 8.00 1.63
CA ILE A 817 -2.04 7.03 2.23
C ILE A 817 -1.65 6.67 3.66
N ASN A 818 -0.35 6.57 3.96
CA ASN A 818 0.12 6.33 5.33
C ASN A 818 -0.22 7.51 6.25
N ALA A 819 -0.04 8.75 5.80
CA ALA A 819 -0.42 9.93 6.58
C ALA A 819 -1.93 9.98 6.86
N LEU A 820 -2.76 9.56 5.91
CA LEU A 820 -4.21 9.45 6.05
C LEU A 820 -4.60 8.31 7.00
N ALA A 821 -3.94 7.17 6.88
CA ALA A 821 -4.14 6.04 7.78
C ALA A 821 -3.82 6.44 9.23
N ARG A 822 -2.71 7.15 9.47
CA ARG A 822 -2.38 7.71 10.80
C ARG A 822 -3.41 8.71 11.32
N GLN A 823 -4.17 9.36 10.44
CA GLN A 823 -5.17 10.35 10.82
C GLN A 823 -6.55 9.76 11.11
N SER A 824 -6.94 8.70 10.39
CA SER A 824 -8.35 8.23 10.37
C SER A 824 -8.53 6.72 10.48
N LEU A 825 -7.49 5.93 10.24
CA LEU A 825 -7.58 4.46 10.18
C LEU A 825 -7.02 3.82 11.46
N ILE A 826 -5.76 4.10 11.77
CA ILE A 826 -4.99 3.46 12.85
C ILE A 826 -4.73 4.36 14.07
N ASN A 827 -5.32 5.57 14.09
CA ASN A 827 -5.30 6.43 15.26
C ASN A 827 -6.14 5.85 16.40
N ALA A 828 -5.95 6.41 17.61
CA ALA A 828 -6.81 6.13 18.75
C ALA A 828 -8.27 6.43 18.40
N ASP A 829 -9.14 5.44 18.64
CA ASP A 829 -10.55 5.46 18.25
C ASP A 829 -10.76 5.65 16.73
N GLY A 830 -9.76 5.27 15.92
CA GLY A 830 -9.85 5.18 14.48
C GLY A 830 -10.60 3.91 14.05
N ILE A 831 -10.82 3.79 12.74
CA ILE A 831 -11.60 2.70 12.14
C ILE A 831 -11.10 1.32 12.59
N ILE A 832 -9.79 1.05 12.51
CA ILE A 832 -9.23 -0.27 12.81
C ILE A 832 -9.38 -0.63 14.29
N GLU A 833 -9.25 0.34 15.20
CA GLU A 833 -9.50 0.08 16.62
C GLU A 833 -10.97 -0.19 16.93
N GLN A 834 -11.90 0.38 16.15
CA GLN A 834 -13.33 0.22 16.36
C GLN A 834 -13.89 -1.08 15.76
N SER A 835 -13.22 -1.65 14.74
CA SER A 835 -13.77 -2.75 13.95
C SER A 835 -12.92 -4.03 13.94
N PHE A 836 -11.74 -4.06 14.55
CA PHE A 836 -10.91 -5.27 14.68
C PHE A 836 -10.75 -5.73 16.13
N LEU A 837 -10.51 -7.03 16.31
CA LEU A 837 -10.37 -7.71 17.61
C LEU A 837 -9.39 -7.02 18.57
N GLY A 838 -8.31 -6.43 18.05
CA GLY A 838 -7.24 -5.84 18.85
C GLY A 838 -7.64 -4.59 19.64
N GLU A 839 -8.78 -3.95 19.31
CA GLU A 839 -9.24 -2.68 19.89
C GLU A 839 -8.09 -1.64 19.97
N LYS A 840 -7.85 -1.02 21.13
CA LYS A 840 -6.76 -0.06 21.35
C LYS A 840 -5.34 -0.65 21.29
N TYR A 841 -5.19 -1.98 21.15
CA TYR A 841 -3.90 -2.67 21.13
C TYR A 841 -3.45 -3.06 19.72
N VAL A 842 -4.23 -2.78 18.67
CA VAL A 842 -3.93 -3.16 17.27
C VAL A 842 -2.51 -2.77 16.83
N MET A 843 -2.08 -1.55 17.17
CA MET A 843 -0.74 -1.10 16.79
C MET A 843 0.38 -1.66 17.68
N GLU A 844 0.07 -2.05 18.92
CA GLU A 844 1.00 -2.80 19.76
C GLU A 844 1.22 -4.23 19.21
N ILE A 845 0.17 -4.86 18.69
CA ILE A 845 0.26 -6.18 18.03
C ILE A 845 1.17 -6.10 16.80
N SER A 846 0.97 -5.09 15.94
CA SER A 846 1.84 -4.83 14.78
C SER A 846 3.30 -4.60 15.21
N SER A 847 3.55 -3.83 16.28
CA SER A 847 4.89 -3.61 16.81
C SER A 847 5.54 -4.87 17.40
N ALA A 848 4.76 -5.76 18.01
CA ALA A 848 5.26 -7.05 18.47
C ALA A 848 5.73 -7.92 17.30
N ALA A 849 4.97 -7.96 16.20
CA ALA A 849 5.36 -8.69 14.99
C ALA A 849 6.62 -8.12 14.31
N TYR A 850 6.81 -6.79 14.35
CA TYR A 850 8.00 -6.14 13.77
C TYR A 850 9.32 -6.58 14.41
N LYS A 851 9.32 -7.11 15.64
CA LYS A 851 10.52 -7.66 16.29
C LYS A 851 11.18 -8.79 15.48
N ASP A 852 10.35 -9.55 14.76
CA ASP A 852 10.74 -10.71 13.97
C ASP A 852 10.78 -10.41 12.46
N TRP A 853 10.58 -9.15 12.06
CA TRP A 853 10.71 -8.73 10.67
C TRP A 853 12.18 -8.78 10.22
N VAL A 854 12.41 -9.33 9.04
CA VAL A 854 13.75 -9.57 8.45
C VAL A 854 13.69 -9.17 6.98
N PHE A 855 14.53 -8.21 6.58
CA PHE A 855 14.47 -7.65 5.23
C PHE A 855 14.74 -8.67 4.11
N PRO A 856 15.82 -9.50 4.16
CA PRO A 856 16.05 -10.52 3.14
C PRO A 856 14.87 -11.48 2.97
N ASP A 857 14.21 -11.86 4.07
CA ASP A 857 13.07 -12.79 4.06
C ASP A 857 11.81 -12.19 3.41
N GLN A 858 11.83 -10.92 2.98
CA GLN A 858 10.72 -10.32 2.24
C GLN A 858 10.80 -10.61 0.73
N ALA A 859 11.93 -11.12 0.25
CA ALA A 859 12.02 -11.66 -1.10
C ALA A 859 11.17 -12.92 -1.21
N LEU A 860 10.30 -13.02 -2.22
CA LEU A 860 9.37 -14.15 -2.34
C LEU A 860 10.07 -15.52 -2.32
N PRO A 861 11.18 -15.75 -3.04
CA PRO A 861 11.90 -17.02 -2.97
C PRO A 861 12.33 -17.36 -1.54
N ASP A 862 12.91 -16.39 -0.83
CA ASP A 862 13.44 -16.56 0.52
C ASP A 862 12.31 -16.77 1.55
N ASP A 863 11.19 -16.07 1.41
CA ASP A 863 9.97 -16.27 2.20
C ASP A 863 9.42 -17.71 2.04
N LEU A 864 9.34 -18.21 0.80
CA LEU A 864 8.83 -19.56 0.52
C LEU A 864 9.75 -20.67 1.05
N ILE A 865 11.06 -20.46 1.08
CA ILE A 865 12.01 -21.39 1.70
C ILE A 865 11.88 -21.34 3.23
N LYS A 866 11.71 -20.15 3.80
CA LYS A 866 11.63 -19.94 5.25
C LYS A 866 10.37 -20.57 5.87
N ARG A 867 9.22 -20.37 5.23
CA ARG A 867 7.96 -21.04 5.59
C ARG A 867 8.02 -22.49 5.16
#